data_AF-A0A2K5VMR9-F1
#
_entry.id   AF-A0A2K5VMR9-F1
#
_cell.length_a   1.000
_cell.length_b   1.000
_cell.length_c   1.000
_cell.angle_alpha   90.00
_cell.angle_beta   90.00
_cell.angle_gamma   90.00
#
_symmetry.space_group_name_H-M   'P 1'
#
loop_
_entity.id
_entity.type
_entity.pdbx_description
1 polymer ?
#
loop_
_entity_poly.entity_id
_entity_poly.type
_entity_poly.pdbx_seq_one_letter_code
_entity_poly.pdbx_strand_id
1 'polypeptide(L)'
;ISKMKGLLICYPQESLSDLGAIESLRVPGKEEFRELREQPSDPQAEQELINSIEQVYFSADSFDVVKYELEKLPPVLNLQELEAYRDKLKQQQAAVSKKVADLILEKQPAYVKELERVTSLQTGLQLAAVICTNGRRHLNIAKEGFTQASLGLLANQRKRQLLIGLLKSLRTIKTLQRTDVRLSEMLEEEDYPGAIQLCLECQKAASTFKHYSCISELNSKLQDTLEQIEEQLDVALSKICKNFDINHYTKVQQAYRLLGKTQTAMDQLHMHFTQAIHNTVFQVVLGYVELCAGNTDTKFQKLQYKDLCTHVTPDSYIPCLADLCKALWEVMLSYYRTMEWHEKHDNEDTASASEGNNMIGTEETNFDRDYSLNKVNAPILTNTTLNVIRLVGKYMQMMNILKPIAFDVIHFMSQLFDYYLYAIYTFFGRNDSLESTGLGLSSSRLRTTLNRIQESLIDLEVSADPTATLTAAEERKEKVPSPHLSHLVVLTSGDTLYGLAERVVATESLVFLAEQFEFLQPHLDAVMPAVKKPFLQQFYSQTVSTASELRKPIYWIVAGKALDYEQMLLLMANVKWDVKEIMSQHNIYVDALLKEFEQFNRRLNEVSKRVRIPLPVSNILWEHCIRLANRTIVEGYANVKKCSNEGRALMQLDFQQFLMKLEKLTDIRPIPDKEFVETYIKAYYLTENDMERWIKEHREYSTKQLTNLVNVCLGSHINKKARQKLLAAIDDIDRPKR
;
A
#
# COMPACT_ATOMS: atom_id res chain seq x y z
N ILE A 1 53.22 14.81 6.36
CA ILE A 1 53.91 15.93 5.68
C ILE A 1 54.38 16.87 6.79
N SER A 2 55.55 16.53 7.35
CA SER A 2 56.16 17.15 8.51
C SER A 2 57.54 17.62 8.09
N LYS A 3 57.69 18.91 7.81
CA LYS A 3 58.92 19.73 7.81
C LYS A 3 58.66 20.98 6.97
N MET A 4 58.69 22.13 7.65
CA MET A 4 58.89 23.51 7.16
C MET A 4 57.87 24.46 7.79
N LYS A 5 58.21 24.98 8.98
CA LYS A 5 57.85 26.33 9.46
C LYS A 5 58.48 26.51 10.85
N GLY A 6 59.73 26.91 10.85
CA GLY A 6 60.52 27.16 12.05
C GLY A 6 61.80 27.89 11.70
N LEU A 7 61.66 29.05 11.06
CA LEU A 7 62.73 30.02 10.78
C LEU A 7 62.05 31.32 10.32
N LEU A 8 62.00 32.32 11.21
CA LEU A 8 61.87 33.77 10.99
C LEU A 8 61.49 34.40 12.36
N ILE A 9 62.49 34.65 13.20
CA ILE A 9 63.22 35.93 13.36
C ILE A 9 62.61 36.75 14.50
N CYS A 10 63.39 36.82 15.58
CA CYS A 10 63.28 37.75 16.70
C CYS A 10 63.51 39.20 16.26
N TYR A 11 63.06 40.12 17.12
CA TYR A 11 63.44 41.54 17.35
C TYR A 11 62.25 42.51 17.28
N PRO A 12 62.21 43.58 18.10
CA PRO A 12 62.64 43.74 19.49
C PRO A 12 61.50 44.28 20.39
N GLN A 13 61.53 43.93 21.68
CA GLN A 13 61.01 44.81 22.73
C GLN A 13 62.20 45.61 23.25
N GLU A 14 62.44 46.77 22.66
CA GLU A 14 63.24 47.83 23.28
C GLU A 14 62.28 48.90 23.82
N SER A 15 62.59 49.32 25.03
CA SER A 15 61.97 50.33 25.87
C SER A 15 61.59 51.62 25.12
N LEU A 16 60.30 51.93 25.11
CA LEU A 16 59.75 53.23 24.71
C LEU A 16 59.42 54.13 25.93
N SER A 17 60.13 53.89 27.04
CA SER A 17 60.06 54.67 28.27
C SER A 17 61.14 55.76 28.29
N ASP A 18 61.23 56.55 27.22
CA ASP A 18 62.01 57.80 27.16
C ASP A 18 61.54 58.65 25.97
N LEU A 19 60.31 59.19 26.06
CA LEU A 19 59.84 60.29 25.18
C LEU A 19 58.87 61.24 25.92
N GLY A 20 58.84 61.15 27.25
CA GLY A 20 58.01 61.98 28.14
C GLY A 20 58.63 63.32 28.56
N ALA A 21 59.68 63.77 27.87
CA ALA A 21 60.35 65.03 28.17
C ALA A 21 60.70 65.80 26.88
N ILE A 22 59.67 66.33 26.22
CA ILE A 22 59.83 67.56 25.45
C ILE A 22 58.85 68.55 26.05
N GLU A 23 59.28 69.10 27.18
CA GLU A 23 58.70 70.31 27.77
C GLU A 23 58.62 71.38 26.69
N SER A 24 57.42 71.95 26.55
CA SER A 24 57.15 73.32 26.11
C SER A 24 58.31 74.05 25.41
N LEU A 25 58.49 73.83 24.11
CA LEU A 25 59.15 74.80 23.24
C LEU A 25 58.23 76.01 23.13
N ARG A 26 58.34 76.91 24.11
CA ARG A 26 57.73 78.23 24.14
C ARG A 26 58.22 78.98 22.90
N VAL A 27 57.30 79.34 22.01
CA VAL A 27 57.60 80.26 20.91
C VAL A 27 57.99 81.60 21.55
N PRO A 28 59.22 82.12 21.33
CA PRO A 28 59.59 83.44 21.83
C PRO A 28 58.65 84.49 21.21
N GLY A 29 58.13 85.39 22.02
CA GLY A 29 57.15 86.38 21.57
C GLY A 29 57.78 87.38 20.58
N LYS A 30 56.99 87.93 19.64
CA LYS A 30 57.40 89.03 18.76
C LYS A 30 57.94 90.27 19.51
N GLU A 31 57.65 90.36 20.82
CA GLU A 31 58.12 91.42 21.71
C GLU A 31 59.56 91.21 22.18
N GLU A 32 60.03 89.97 22.41
CA GLU A 32 61.41 89.69 22.85
C GLU A 32 62.46 89.99 21.76
N PHE A 33 62.10 89.86 20.49
CA PHE A 33 62.97 90.27 19.37
C PHE A 33 62.91 91.78 19.08
N ARG A 34 61.89 92.48 19.59
CA ARG A 34 61.71 93.94 19.39
C ARG A 34 62.56 94.75 20.36
N GLU A 35 62.78 94.24 21.58
CA GLU A 35 63.62 94.88 22.60
C GLU A 35 65.11 94.92 22.21
N LEU A 36 65.57 94.07 21.29
CA LEU A 36 66.94 94.10 20.76
C LEU A 36 67.20 95.22 19.71
N ARG A 37 66.18 96.01 19.36
CA ARG A 37 66.25 97.02 18.29
C ARG A 37 66.64 98.43 18.77
N GLU A 38 66.71 98.68 20.08
CA GLU A 38 66.98 100.01 20.63
C GLU A 38 68.48 100.30 20.83
N GLN A 39 69.27 100.25 19.74
CA GLN A 39 70.47 101.09 19.60
C GLN A 39 70.63 101.51 18.12
N PRO A 40 70.60 102.83 17.81
CA PRO A 40 70.79 103.31 16.44
C PRO A 40 72.29 103.25 16.06
N SER A 41 72.62 102.44 15.06
CA SER A 41 73.96 102.38 14.42
C SER A 41 73.80 102.18 12.90
N ASP A 42 74.69 102.81 12.13
CA ASP A 42 74.64 102.93 10.66
C ASP A 42 74.67 101.57 9.91
N PRO A 43 73.75 101.32 8.94
CA PRO A 43 73.62 100.02 8.26
C PRO A 43 74.79 99.66 7.32
N GLN A 44 75.64 100.61 6.93
CA GLN A 44 76.85 100.34 6.13
C GLN A 44 78.03 99.90 7.01
N ALA A 45 78.20 100.48 8.19
CA ALA A 45 79.24 100.08 9.14
C ALA A 45 79.01 98.66 9.70
N GLU A 46 77.74 98.27 9.91
CA GLU A 46 77.37 96.92 10.35
C GLU A 46 77.67 95.84 9.28
N GLN A 47 77.62 96.17 7.99
CA GLN A 47 77.94 95.23 6.90
C GLN A 47 79.45 95.05 6.68
N GLU A 48 80.25 96.11 6.84
CA GLU A 48 81.71 96.01 6.83
C GLU A 48 82.26 95.25 8.05
N LEU A 49 81.64 95.41 9.22
CA LEU A 49 81.93 94.62 10.43
C LEU A 49 81.66 93.13 10.24
N ILE A 50 80.59 92.75 9.55
CA ILE A 50 80.27 91.34 9.27
C ILE A 50 81.21 90.75 8.21
N ASN A 51 81.61 91.54 7.20
CA ASN A 51 82.61 91.13 6.21
C ASN A 51 84.03 91.01 6.81
N SER A 52 84.29 91.64 7.96
CA SER A 52 85.55 91.52 8.71
C SER A 52 85.67 90.25 9.56
N ILE A 53 84.62 89.43 9.63
CA ILE A 53 84.61 88.14 10.36
C ILE A 53 85.25 87.06 9.47
N GLU A 54 86.19 86.29 10.01
CA GLU A 54 86.88 85.23 9.24
C GLU A 54 85.87 84.17 8.75
N GLN A 55 86.01 83.72 7.50
CA GLN A 55 85.08 82.74 6.89
C GLN A 55 85.05 81.37 7.58
N VAL A 56 86.03 81.09 8.45
CA VAL A 56 86.13 79.84 9.23
C VAL A 56 84.98 79.71 10.25
N TYR A 57 84.34 80.80 10.67
CA TYR A 57 83.17 80.74 11.58
C TYR A 57 81.87 80.31 10.87
N PHE A 58 81.84 80.22 9.54
CA PHE A 58 80.64 79.86 8.76
C PHE A 58 80.59 78.39 8.28
N SER A 59 81.60 77.57 8.60
CA SER A 59 81.58 76.14 8.28
C SER A 59 80.69 75.35 9.24
N ALA A 60 79.76 74.58 8.69
CA ALA A 60 78.68 73.90 9.43
C ALA A 60 79.06 72.55 10.07
N ASP A 61 80.32 72.10 9.95
CA ASP A 61 80.76 70.80 10.48
C ASP A 61 81.80 70.96 11.59
N SER A 62 81.38 70.63 12.83
CA SER A 62 82.18 70.38 14.03
C SER A 62 83.46 71.22 14.20
N PHE A 63 83.34 72.56 14.16
CA PHE A 63 84.44 73.48 14.46
C PHE A 63 84.31 74.00 15.91
N ASP A 64 85.32 73.74 16.75
CA ASP A 64 85.34 74.17 18.15
C ASP A 64 85.84 75.62 18.27
N VAL A 65 84.88 76.54 18.20
CA VAL A 65 85.07 78.00 18.25
C VAL A 65 85.85 78.45 19.49
N VAL A 66 85.68 77.76 20.62
CA VAL A 66 86.30 78.17 21.91
C VAL A 66 87.79 77.86 21.90
N LYS A 67 88.19 76.72 21.32
CA LYS A 67 89.59 76.30 21.27
C LYS A 67 90.42 77.16 20.31
N TYR A 68 89.83 77.55 19.19
CA TYR A 68 90.49 78.40 18.18
C TYR A 68 90.79 79.82 18.68
N GLU A 69 89.88 80.41 19.47
CA GLU A 69 90.09 81.73 20.09
C GLU A 69 91.11 81.69 21.25
N LEU A 70 91.15 80.60 22.00
CA LEU A 70 92.12 80.42 23.09
C LEU A 70 93.57 80.25 22.59
N GLU A 71 93.77 79.70 21.38
CA GLU A 71 95.09 79.57 20.74
C GLU A 71 95.63 80.90 20.16
N LYS A 72 94.78 81.91 19.94
CA LYS A 72 95.18 83.25 19.45
C LYS A 72 95.61 84.22 20.58
N LEU A 73 95.56 83.82 21.85
CA LEU A 73 95.92 84.69 22.98
C LEU A 73 97.44 84.64 23.33
N PRO A 74 98.12 85.80 23.45
CA PRO A 74 99.52 85.86 23.88
C PRO A 74 99.72 85.39 25.34
N PRO A 75 100.88 84.78 25.68
CA PRO A 75 101.16 84.23 27.01
C PRO A 75 101.36 85.26 28.15
N VAL A 76 101.29 86.57 27.89
CA VAL A 76 101.25 87.63 28.92
C VAL A 76 99.97 88.46 28.69
N LEU A 77 99.00 88.32 29.58
CA LEU A 77 97.66 88.88 29.44
C LEU A 77 97.61 90.33 29.95
N ASN A 78 97.41 91.30 29.04
CA ASN A 78 97.07 92.68 29.38
C ASN A 78 95.53 92.84 29.40
N LEU A 79 94.97 93.30 30.52
CA LEU A 79 93.52 93.48 30.70
C LEU A 79 92.91 94.42 29.64
N GLN A 80 93.61 95.48 29.24
CA GLN A 80 93.10 96.45 28.26
C GLN A 80 92.99 95.89 26.84
N GLU A 81 93.92 95.04 26.40
CA GLU A 81 93.88 94.43 25.07
C GLU A 81 92.82 93.32 24.99
N LEU A 82 92.63 92.57 26.08
CA LEU A 82 91.53 91.60 26.21
C LEU A 82 90.17 92.28 26.27
N GLU A 83 90.05 93.40 26.98
CA GLU A 83 88.80 94.19 27.00
C GLU A 83 88.47 94.74 25.61
N ALA A 84 89.45 95.28 24.89
CA ALA A 84 89.26 95.74 23.52
C ALA A 84 88.90 94.59 22.56
N TYR A 85 89.53 93.42 22.69
CA TYR A 85 89.22 92.23 21.89
C TYR A 85 87.82 91.69 22.20
N ARG A 86 87.45 91.62 23.48
CA ARG A 86 86.10 91.26 23.95
C ARG A 86 85.06 92.24 23.43
N ASP A 87 85.34 93.52 23.45
CA ASP A 87 84.39 94.54 23.01
C ASP A 87 84.21 94.51 21.48
N LYS A 88 85.27 94.19 20.72
CA LYS A 88 85.18 93.90 19.27
C LYS A 88 84.33 92.66 18.99
N LEU A 89 84.54 91.56 19.73
CA LEU A 89 83.71 90.34 19.60
C LEU A 89 82.25 90.59 20.02
N LYS A 90 82.01 91.39 21.06
CA LYS A 90 80.65 91.81 21.45
C LYS A 90 79.96 92.64 20.38
N GLN A 91 80.69 93.55 19.72
CA GLN A 91 80.15 94.32 18.60
C GLN A 91 79.83 93.44 17.39
N GLN A 92 80.71 92.48 17.06
CA GLN A 92 80.46 91.49 15.99
C GLN A 92 79.26 90.60 16.34
N GLN A 93 79.16 90.11 17.59
CA GLN A 93 78.02 89.33 18.07
C GLN A 93 76.72 90.14 17.99
N ALA A 94 76.71 91.40 18.43
CA ALA A 94 75.53 92.25 18.38
C ALA A 94 75.05 92.47 16.93
N ALA A 95 75.97 92.74 15.99
CA ALA A 95 75.64 92.92 14.58
C ALA A 95 75.10 91.63 13.93
N VAL A 96 75.72 90.48 14.21
CA VAL A 96 75.26 89.17 13.70
C VAL A 96 73.91 88.79 14.32
N SER A 97 73.73 88.96 15.63
CA SER A 97 72.46 88.70 16.31
C SER A 97 71.33 89.56 15.77
N LYS A 98 71.58 90.84 15.46
CA LYS A 98 70.59 91.75 14.86
C LYS A 98 70.21 91.32 13.44
N LYS A 99 71.20 90.99 12.59
CA LYS A 99 70.95 90.53 11.22
C LYS A 99 70.25 89.16 11.17
N VAL A 100 70.59 88.26 12.09
CA VAL A 100 69.92 86.97 12.25
C VAL A 100 68.49 87.17 12.76
N ALA A 101 68.25 88.08 13.71
CA ALA A 101 66.91 88.43 14.15
C ALA A 101 66.05 88.99 13.01
N ASP A 102 66.59 89.88 12.17
CA ASP A 102 65.89 90.42 11.00
C ASP A 102 65.59 89.33 9.95
N LEU A 103 66.54 88.45 9.64
CA LEU A 103 66.33 87.30 8.74
C LEU A 103 65.30 86.29 9.28
N ILE A 104 65.29 86.07 10.60
CA ILE A 104 64.30 85.21 11.27
C ILE A 104 62.93 85.87 11.22
N LEU A 105 62.81 87.18 11.44
CA LEU A 105 61.56 87.93 11.32
C LEU A 105 61.02 87.92 9.89
N GLU A 106 61.89 88.06 8.89
CA GLU A 106 61.51 88.07 7.47
C GLU A 106 61.06 86.66 7.00
N LYS A 107 61.71 85.59 7.48
CA LYS A 107 61.33 84.20 7.17
C LYS A 107 60.31 83.60 8.16
N GLN A 108 59.90 84.33 9.19
CA GLN A 108 58.92 83.91 10.18
C GLN A 108 57.60 83.39 9.56
N PRO A 109 56.97 84.02 8.54
CA PRO A 109 55.74 83.50 7.96
C PRO A 109 55.93 82.17 7.23
N ALA A 110 57.08 81.95 6.57
CA ALA A 110 57.39 80.67 5.94
C ALA A 110 57.65 79.58 7.00
N TYR A 111 58.34 79.92 8.09
CA TYR A 111 58.56 79.03 9.22
C TYR A 111 57.25 78.64 9.91
N VAL A 112 56.35 79.60 10.17
CA VAL A 112 55.03 79.32 10.77
C VAL A 112 54.21 78.42 9.86
N LYS A 113 54.23 78.63 8.54
CA LYS A 113 53.51 77.77 7.59
C LYS A 113 54.08 76.35 7.55
N GLU A 114 55.39 76.18 7.61
CA GLU A 114 55.99 74.85 7.73
C GLU A 114 55.74 74.23 9.11
N LEU A 115 55.69 75.02 10.19
CA LEU A 115 55.34 74.55 11.53
C LEU A 115 53.88 74.08 11.60
N GLU A 116 52.94 74.81 10.99
CA GLU A 116 51.55 74.41 10.81
C GLU A 116 51.45 73.15 9.95
N ARG A 117 52.25 73.03 8.88
CA ARG A 117 52.29 71.82 8.07
C ARG A 117 52.82 70.63 8.88
N VAL A 118 53.91 70.81 9.62
CA VAL A 118 54.51 69.77 10.48
C VAL A 118 53.55 69.36 11.58
N THR A 119 52.89 70.30 12.26
CA THR A 119 51.88 70.00 13.28
C THR A 119 50.64 69.32 12.69
N SER A 120 50.18 69.73 11.51
CA SER A 120 49.08 69.04 10.79
C SER A 120 49.48 67.63 10.36
N LEU A 121 50.73 67.42 9.96
CA LEU A 121 51.25 66.11 9.59
C LEU A 121 51.43 65.23 10.82
N GLN A 122 51.90 65.79 11.94
CA GLN A 122 52.07 65.11 13.22
C GLN A 122 50.72 64.69 13.80
N THR A 123 49.71 65.56 13.76
CA THR A 123 48.34 65.23 14.18
C THR A 123 47.70 64.20 13.24
N GLY A 124 47.91 64.32 11.92
CA GLY A 124 47.49 63.31 10.94
C GLY A 124 48.15 61.96 11.15
N LEU A 125 49.45 61.94 11.47
CA LEU A 125 50.21 60.72 11.76
C LEU A 125 49.78 60.09 13.08
N GLN A 126 49.50 60.90 14.10
CA GLN A 126 48.93 60.43 15.37
C GLN A 126 47.53 59.84 15.17
N LEU A 127 46.65 60.50 14.41
CA LEU A 127 45.35 59.96 14.03
C LEU A 127 45.49 58.66 13.25
N ALA A 128 46.37 58.60 12.25
CA ALA A 128 46.62 57.38 11.48
C ALA A 128 47.18 56.25 12.36
N ALA A 129 48.06 56.57 13.31
CA ALA A 129 48.57 55.61 14.28
C ALA A 129 47.45 55.10 15.19
N VAL A 130 46.58 55.98 15.70
CA VAL A 130 45.42 55.62 16.52
C VAL A 130 44.41 54.78 15.73
N ILE A 131 44.14 55.12 14.47
CA ILE A 131 43.26 54.34 13.58
C ILE A 131 43.88 52.96 13.30
N CYS A 132 45.19 52.89 13.05
CA CYS A 132 45.88 51.63 12.83
C CYS A 132 45.94 50.77 14.10
N THR A 133 46.17 51.35 15.28
CA THR A 133 46.17 50.61 16.55
C THR A 133 44.77 50.15 16.91
N ASN A 134 43.75 51.01 16.74
CA ASN A 134 42.35 50.62 16.93
C ASN A 134 41.94 49.56 15.92
N GLY A 135 42.30 49.69 14.64
CA GLY A 135 42.05 48.69 13.61
C GLY A 135 42.69 47.35 13.95
N ARG A 136 43.97 47.33 14.36
CA ARG A 136 44.65 46.11 14.83
C ARG A 136 43.99 45.54 16.08
N ARG A 137 43.55 46.37 17.02
CA ARG A 137 42.84 45.94 18.23
C ARG A 137 41.50 45.30 17.88
N HIS A 138 40.70 45.93 17.01
CA HIS A 138 39.44 45.38 16.53
C HIS A 138 39.64 44.08 15.76
N LEU A 139 40.68 43.98 14.94
CA LEU A 139 41.00 42.77 14.19
C LEU A 139 41.50 41.64 15.11
N ASN A 140 42.25 41.96 16.17
CA ASN A 140 42.62 41.00 17.20
C ASN A 140 41.41 40.54 18.03
N ILE A 141 40.53 41.44 18.45
CA ILE A 141 39.28 41.09 19.15
C ILE A 141 38.39 40.22 18.26
N ALA A 142 38.28 40.55 16.96
CA ALA A 142 37.54 39.75 16.00
C ALA A 142 38.21 38.38 15.77
N LYS A 143 39.54 38.31 15.74
CA LYS A 143 40.29 37.05 15.63
C LYS A 143 40.07 36.18 16.87
N GLU A 144 40.21 36.71 18.08
CA GLU A 144 39.98 35.95 19.32
C GLU A 144 38.52 35.49 19.43
N GLY A 145 37.56 36.38 19.17
CA GLY A 145 36.13 36.07 19.20
C GLY A 145 35.72 35.07 18.12
N PHE A 146 36.15 35.26 16.87
CA PHE A 146 35.74 34.40 15.76
C PHE A 146 36.57 33.12 15.69
N THR A 147 37.90 33.21 15.66
CA THR A 147 38.73 32.02 15.42
C THR A 147 39.03 31.17 16.64
N GLN A 148 39.14 31.73 17.85
CA GLN A 148 39.37 30.92 19.05
C GLN A 148 38.07 30.56 19.75
N ALA A 149 37.22 31.55 20.04
CA ALA A 149 35.99 31.28 20.77
C ALA A 149 34.93 30.63 19.87
N SER A 150 34.59 31.20 18.71
CA SER A 150 33.46 30.69 17.90
C SER A 150 33.81 29.42 17.11
N LEU A 151 34.96 29.33 16.44
CA LEU A 151 35.41 28.09 15.80
C LEU A 151 35.80 27.02 16.83
N GLY A 152 36.33 27.41 17.99
CA GLY A 152 36.57 26.50 19.11
C GLY A 152 35.27 25.94 19.70
N LEU A 153 34.25 26.79 19.88
CA LEU A 153 32.89 26.35 20.25
C LEU A 153 32.31 25.42 19.21
N LEU A 154 32.42 25.74 17.93
CA LEU A 154 31.95 24.88 16.83
C LEU A 154 32.69 23.53 16.79
N ALA A 155 34.01 23.52 16.95
CA ALA A 155 34.80 22.31 17.02
C ALA A 155 34.45 21.46 18.25
N ASN A 156 34.27 22.09 19.42
CA ASN A 156 33.83 21.42 20.64
C ASN A 156 32.38 20.94 20.54
N GLN A 157 31.49 21.68 19.87
CA GLN A 157 30.11 21.29 19.64
C GLN A 157 30.05 20.13 18.65
N ARG A 158 30.89 20.12 17.61
CA ARG A 158 31.05 18.99 16.68
C ARG A 158 31.62 17.76 17.38
N LYS A 159 32.66 17.93 18.23
CA LYS A 159 33.22 16.85 19.06
C LYS A 159 32.18 16.31 20.05
N ARG A 160 31.40 17.19 20.68
CA ARG A 160 30.28 16.82 21.56
C ARG A 160 29.20 16.07 20.78
N GLN A 161 28.82 16.51 19.58
CA GLN A 161 27.86 15.79 18.73
C GLN A 161 28.36 14.40 18.35
N LEU A 162 29.64 14.27 17.98
CA LEU A 162 30.27 12.98 17.70
C LEU A 162 30.31 12.08 18.94
N LEU A 163 30.68 12.62 20.11
CA LEU A 163 30.67 11.88 21.37
C LEU A 163 29.26 11.48 21.82
N ILE A 164 28.26 12.33 21.59
CA ILE A 164 26.85 11.99 21.84
C ILE A 164 26.39 10.90 20.88
N GLY A 165 26.78 10.95 19.62
CA GLY A 165 26.53 9.87 18.65
C GLY A 165 27.14 8.56 19.10
N LEU A 166 28.42 8.58 19.47
CA LEU A 166 29.13 7.40 19.98
C LEU A 166 28.50 6.86 21.27
N LEU A 167 28.10 7.74 22.18
CA LEU A 167 27.45 7.37 23.43
C LEU A 167 26.06 6.77 23.19
N LYS A 168 25.32 7.25 22.19
CA LYS A 168 24.07 6.61 21.74
C LYS A 168 24.36 5.21 21.22
N SER A 169 25.37 5.04 20.35
CA SER A 169 25.77 3.71 19.84
C SER A 169 26.24 2.76 20.96
N LEU A 170 26.99 3.25 21.94
CA LEU A 170 27.43 2.43 23.07
C LEU A 170 26.28 2.08 24.02
N ARG A 171 25.31 2.99 24.20
CA ARG A 171 24.09 2.69 24.96
C ARG A 171 23.24 1.64 24.24
N THR A 172 23.09 1.71 22.92
CA THR A 172 22.34 0.72 22.15
C THR A 172 23.03 -0.65 22.19
N ILE A 173 24.36 -0.71 22.13
CA ILE A 173 25.11 -1.97 22.30
C ILE A 173 24.93 -2.53 23.72
N LYS A 174 25.01 -1.68 24.75
CA LYS A 174 24.78 -2.11 26.14
C LYS A 174 23.35 -2.59 26.37
N THR A 175 22.35 -1.97 25.74
CA THR A 175 20.97 -2.47 25.80
C THR A 175 20.86 -3.80 25.08
N LEU A 176 21.51 -3.98 23.92
CA LEU A 176 21.51 -5.26 23.19
C LEU A 176 22.11 -6.43 23.99
N GLN A 177 23.17 -6.18 24.75
CA GLN A 177 23.75 -7.21 25.62
C GLN A 177 22.85 -7.54 26.82
N ARG A 178 22.13 -6.55 27.36
CA ARG A 178 21.18 -6.78 28.46
C ARG A 178 19.91 -7.47 27.98
N THR A 179 19.48 -7.21 26.75
CA THR A 179 18.33 -7.90 26.15
C THR A 179 18.61 -9.37 25.89
N ASP A 180 19.86 -9.77 25.61
CA ASP A 180 20.25 -11.18 25.49
C ASP A 180 20.06 -11.95 26.81
N VAL A 181 20.53 -11.39 27.94
CA VAL A 181 20.29 -11.97 29.27
C VAL A 181 18.80 -12.00 29.62
N ARG A 182 18.08 -10.92 29.30
CA ARG A 182 16.62 -10.83 29.46
C ARG A 182 15.90 -11.88 28.61
N LEU A 183 16.40 -12.18 27.41
CA LEU A 183 15.84 -13.19 26.52
C LEU A 183 15.95 -14.59 27.13
N SER A 184 17.12 -14.92 27.71
CA SER A 184 17.30 -16.18 28.44
C SER A 184 16.38 -16.27 29.66
N GLU A 185 16.22 -15.18 30.43
CA GLU A 185 15.25 -15.13 31.55
C GLU A 185 13.80 -15.36 31.07
N MET A 186 13.39 -14.71 29.97
CA MET A 186 12.04 -14.87 29.40
C MET A 186 11.79 -16.28 28.83
N LEU A 187 12.84 -16.97 28.41
CA LEU A 187 12.76 -18.37 27.99
C LEU A 187 12.58 -19.32 29.17
N GLU A 188 13.22 -19.04 30.31
CA GLU A 188 13.00 -19.79 31.55
C GLU A 188 11.59 -19.55 32.14
N GLU A 189 11.00 -18.37 31.93
CA GLU A 189 9.64 -18.02 32.35
C GLU A 189 8.53 -18.54 31.41
N GLU A 190 8.86 -19.29 30.34
CA GLU A 190 7.94 -19.80 29.31
C GLU A 190 7.11 -18.69 28.61
N ASP A 191 7.63 -17.45 28.55
CA ASP A 191 7.02 -16.33 27.81
C ASP A 191 7.60 -16.20 26.39
N TYR A 192 7.25 -17.17 25.55
CA TYR A 192 7.74 -17.25 24.17
C TYR A 192 7.37 -16.04 23.28
N PRO A 193 6.14 -15.47 23.34
CA PRO A 193 5.79 -14.30 22.53
C PRO A 193 6.67 -13.08 22.84
N GLY A 194 6.89 -12.80 24.12
CA GLY A 194 7.72 -11.69 24.56
C GLY A 194 9.19 -11.88 24.16
N ALA A 195 9.71 -13.11 24.29
CA ALA A 195 11.06 -13.45 23.86
C ALA A 195 11.24 -13.24 22.35
N ILE A 196 10.30 -13.69 21.51
CA ILE A 196 10.39 -13.57 20.05
C ILE A 196 10.27 -12.11 19.61
N GLN A 197 9.36 -11.34 20.20
CA GLN A 197 9.24 -9.91 19.89
C GLN A 197 10.53 -9.16 20.25
N LEU A 198 11.09 -9.43 21.43
CA LEU A 198 12.37 -8.85 21.85
C LEU A 198 13.51 -9.26 20.92
N CYS A 199 13.53 -10.52 20.46
CA CYS A 199 14.49 -11.01 19.46
C CYS A 199 14.38 -10.27 18.12
N LEU A 200 13.17 -10.10 17.59
CA LEU A 200 12.92 -9.39 16.33
C LEU A 200 13.27 -7.90 16.43
N GLU A 201 12.97 -7.26 17.56
CA GLU A 201 13.39 -5.89 17.83
C GLU A 201 14.91 -5.79 17.95
N CYS A 202 15.57 -6.77 18.57
CA CYS A 202 17.02 -6.86 18.64
C CYS A 202 17.66 -7.06 17.26
N GLN A 203 17.09 -7.89 16.39
CA GLN A 203 17.57 -8.05 15.01
C GLN A 203 17.40 -6.78 14.18
N LYS A 204 16.25 -6.10 14.28
CA LYS A 204 16.03 -4.81 13.62
C LYS A 204 17.04 -3.76 14.11
N ALA A 205 17.24 -3.66 15.43
CA ALA A 205 18.24 -2.77 16.00
C ALA A 205 19.67 -3.16 15.58
N ALA A 206 20.04 -4.44 15.60
CA ALA A 206 21.35 -4.93 15.15
C ALA A 206 21.61 -4.64 13.67
N SER A 207 20.58 -4.76 12.82
CA SER A 207 20.67 -4.50 11.38
C SER A 207 21.04 -3.04 11.07
N THR A 208 20.58 -2.08 11.89
CA THR A 208 20.91 -0.66 11.73
C THR A 208 22.37 -0.33 12.06
N PHE A 209 23.09 -1.23 12.73
CA PHE A 209 24.47 -1.02 13.17
C PHE A 209 25.48 -2.05 12.62
N LYS A 210 25.19 -2.66 11.46
CA LYS A 210 26.06 -3.64 10.75
C LYS A 210 27.51 -3.19 10.51
N HIS A 211 27.83 -1.90 10.66
CA HIS A 211 29.19 -1.37 10.52
C HIS A 211 30.16 -1.78 11.65
N TYR A 212 29.66 -2.31 12.77
CA TYR A 212 30.51 -2.80 13.86
C TYR A 212 30.63 -4.33 13.84
N SER A 213 31.86 -4.84 13.84
CA SER A 213 32.14 -6.29 13.82
C SER A 213 31.53 -7.05 15.01
N CYS A 214 31.54 -6.45 16.20
CA CYS A 214 30.93 -7.03 17.41
C CYS A 214 29.42 -7.29 17.26
N ILE A 215 28.73 -6.55 16.39
CA ILE A 215 27.30 -6.72 16.15
C ILE A 215 27.03 -7.87 15.19
N SER A 216 27.97 -8.22 14.30
CA SER A 216 27.85 -9.40 13.43
C SER A 216 27.94 -10.70 14.23
N GLU A 217 28.88 -10.79 15.18
CA GLU A 217 28.99 -11.95 16.08
C GLU A 217 27.78 -12.06 17.01
N LEU A 218 27.27 -10.93 17.53
CA LEU A 218 26.05 -10.91 18.31
C LEU A 218 24.81 -11.32 17.48
N ASN A 219 24.74 -10.89 16.22
CA ASN A 219 23.63 -11.26 15.34
C ASN A 219 23.64 -12.76 14.99
N SER A 220 24.82 -13.39 14.91
CA SER A 220 24.94 -14.84 14.83
C SER A 220 24.38 -15.50 16.09
N LYS A 221 24.77 -15.03 17.28
CA LYS A 221 24.24 -15.56 18.54
C LYS A 221 22.73 -15.37 18.69
N LEU A 222 22.19 -14.22 18.25
CA LEU A 222 20.75 -13.96 18.23
C LEU A 222 20.01 -14.92 17.29
N GLN A 223 20.64 -15.30 16.17
CA GLN A 223 20.10 -16.31 15.28
C GLN A 223 20.11 -17.70 15.93
N ASP A 224 21.22 -18.07 16.59
CA ASP A 224 21.31 -19.32 17.36
C ASP A 224 20.27 -19.36 18.49
N THR A 225 20.01 -18.23 19.17
CA THR A 225 18.95 -18.15 20.20
C THR A 225 17.55 -18.26 19.59
N LEU A 226 17.32 -17.80 18.35
CA LEU A 226 16.04 -18.02 17.67
C LEU A 226 15.84 -19.49 17.32
N GLU A 227 16.88 -20.19 16.88
CA GLU A 227 16.83 -21.64 16.65
C GLU A 227 16.54 -22.39 17.96
N GLN A 228 17.17 -21.99 19.07
CA GLN A 228 16.86 -22.54 20.40
C GLN A 228 15.41 -22.25 20.83
N ILE A 229 14.86 -21.07 20.52
CA ILE A 229 13.45 -20.76 20.78
C ILE A 229 12.54 -21.67 19.96
N GLU A 230 12.85 -21.92 18.68
CA GLU A 230 12.07 -22.85 17.84
C GLU A 230 12.10 -24.28 18.40
N GLU A 231 13.26 -24.77 18.85
CA GLU A 231 13.37 -26.08 19.49
C GLU A 231 12.56 -26.15 20.81
N GLN A 232 12.61 -25.11 21.64
CA GLN A 232 11.84 -25.05 22.89
C GLN A 232 10.33 -24.92 22.66
N LEU A 233 9.90 -24.25 21.58
CA LEU A 233 8.50 -24.20 21.16
C LEU A 233 8.00 -25.58 20.75
N ASP A 234 8.80 -26.35 20.00
CA ASP A 234 8.46 -27.73 19.62
C ASP A 234 8.38 -28.64 20.86
N VAL A 235 9.29 -28.47 21.83
CA VAL A 235 9.22 -29.17 23.12
C VAL A 235 7.96 -28.78 23.90
N ALA A 236 7.60 -27.50 23.93
CA ALA A 236 6.37 -27.03 24.58
C ALA A 236 5.11 -27.60 23.91
N LEU A 237 5.04 -27.64 22.57
CA LEU A 237 3.95 -28.28 21.83
C LEU A 237 3.82 -29.77 22.20
N SER A 238 4.95 -30.48 22.33
CA SER A 238 4.93 -31.90 22.71
C SER A 238 4.40 -32.15 24.13
N LYS A 239 4.63 -31.21 25.07
CA LYS A 239 4.10 -31.27 26.44
C LYS A 239 2.59 -31.00 26.47
N ILE A 240 2.10 -30.08 25.63
CA ILE A 240 0.67 -29.73 25.52
C ILE A 240 -0.18 -30.92 25.03
N CYS A 241 0.39 -31.83 24.24
CA CYS A 241 -0.32 -33.05 23.81
C CYS A 241 -0.72 -33.98 24.97
N LYS A 242 -0.05 -33.88 26.14
CA LYS A 242 -0.34 -34.69 27.33
C LYS A 242 -1.22 -33.96 28.35
N ASN A 243 -0.96 -32.67 28.60
CA ASN A 243 -1.76 -31.82 29.49
C ASN A 243 -2.08 -30.51 28.78
N PHE A 244 -3.34 -30.35 28.33
CA PHE A 244 -3.75 -29.15 27.61
C PHE A 244 -4.06 -28.00 28.59
N ASP A 245 -3.17 -27.02 28.62
CA ASP A 245 -3.38 -25.72 29.27
C ASP A 245 -3.68 -24.63 28.24
N ILE A 246 -4.85 -24.01 28.36
CA ILE A 246 -5.34 -22.96 27.45
C ILE A 246 -4.34 -21.79 27.37
N ASN A 247 -3.78 -21.35 28.49
CA ASN A 247 -2.90 -20.17 28.55
C ASN A 247 -1.48 -20.43 28.03
N HIS A 248 -0.96 -21.66 28.16
CA HIS A 248 0.33 -22.04 27.57
C HIS A 248 0.17 -22.20 26.06
N TYR A 249 -0.93 -22.80 25.61
CA TYR A 249 -1.21 -22.96 24.19
C TYR A 249 -1.45 -21.62 23.47
N THR A 250 -2.15 -20.66 24.08
CA THR A 250 -2.28 -19.29 23.53
C THR A 250 -0.93 -18.62 23.33
N LYS A 251 -0.02 -18.74 24.31
CA LYS A 251 1.32 -18.15 24.23
C LYS A 251 2.16 -18.82 23.14
N VAL A 252 2.12 -20.14 23.05
CA VAL A 252 2.84 -20.88 22.00
C VAL A 252 2.31 -20.52 20.61
N GLN A 253 0.99 -20.42 20.43
CA GLN A 253 0.42 -19.98 19.16
C GLN A 253 0.73 -18.53 18.80
N GLN A 254 0.69 -17.62 19.76
CA GLN A 254 1.09 -16.22 19.56
C GLN A 254 2.56 -16.14 19.14
N ALA A 255 3.44 -16.96 19.73
CA ALA A 255 4.83 -17.10 19.34
C ALA A 255 4.99 -17.58 17.88
N TYR A 256 4.28 -18.64 17.46
CA TYR A 256 4.30 -19.11 16.06
C TYR A 256 3.70 -18.10 15.06
N ARG A 257 2.70 -17.31 15.49
CA ARG A 257 2.15 -16.22 14.69
C ARG A 257 3.16 -15.11 14.49
N LEU A 258 3.89 -14.73 15.53
CA LEU A 258 4.96 -13.71 15.45
C LEU A 258 6.13 -14.16 14.56
N LEU A 259 6.39 -15.47 14.46
CA LEU A 259 7.38 -16.05 13.55
C LEU A 259 6.89 -16.13 12.08
N GLY A 260 5.60 -15.89 11.80
CA GLY A 260 5.03 -15.97 10.45
C GLY A 260 4.94 -17.41 9.89
N LYS A 261 5.10 -18.42 10.75
CA LYS A 261 5.20 -19.84 10.42
C LYS A 261 3.97 -20.62 10.94
N THR A 262 2.76 -20.15 10.62
CA THR A 262 1.51 -20.76 11.14
C THR A 262 1.18 -22.11 10.49
N GLN A 263 1.59 -22.32 9.24
CA GLN A 263 1.38 -23.60 8.53
C GLN A 263 2.31 -24.70 9.08
N THR A 264 3.59 -24.41 9.30
CA THR A 264 4.52 -25.39 9.89
C THR A 264 4.13 -25.75 11.31
N ALA A 265 3.56 -24.80 12.08
CA ALA A 265 3.03 -25.09 13.41
C ALA A 265 1.87 -26.10 13.37
N MET A 266 0.98 -26.01 12.37
CA MET A 266 -0.12 -26.98 12.19
C MET A 266 0.40 -28.36 11.79
N ASP A 267 1.40 -28.43 10.90
CA ASP A 267 2.03 -29.68 10.51
C ASP A 267 2.81 -30.32 11.67
N GLN A 268 3.55 -29.51 12.45
CA GLN A 268 4.23 -29.95 13.66
C GLN A 268 3.23 -30.42 14.72
N LEU A 269 2.10 -29.75 14.89
CA LEU A 269 1.06 -30.16 15.82
C LEU A 269 0.47 -31.54 15.44
N HIS A 270 0.15 -31.77 14.17
CA HIS A 270 -0.29 -33.09 13.71
C HIS A 270 0.79 -34.18 13.90
N MET A 271 2.05 -33.84 13.64
CA MET A 271 3.18 -34.74 13.88
C MET A 271 3.33 -35.07 15.37
N HIS A 272 3.25 -34.08 16.25
CA HIS A 272 3.37 -34.26 17.70
C HIS A 272 2.19 -35.02 18.30
N PHE A 273 0.95 -34.81 17.84
CA PHE A 273 -0.19 -35.63 18.26
C PHE A 273 -0.02 -37.09 17.81
N THR A 274 0.44 -37.33 16.59
CA THR A 274 0.72 -38.68 16.09
C THR A 274 1.81 -39.36 16.91
N GLN A 275 2.90 -38.64 17.21
CA GLN A 275 3.99 -39.13 18.04
C GLN A 275 3.58 -39.33 19.51
N ALA A 276 2.72 -38.45 20.05
CA ALA A 276 2.22 -38.55 21.41
C ALA A 276 1.33 -39.78 21.58
N ILE A 277 0.45 -40.08 20.60
CA ILE A 277 -0.34 -41.31 20.58
C ILE A 277 0.59 -42.53 20.55
N HIS A 278 1.59 -42.55 19.66
CA HIS A 278 2.51 -43.68 19.58
C HIS A 278 3.32 -43.87 20.87
N ASN A 279 3.84 -42.78 21.45
CA ASN A 279 4.65 -42.82 22.67
C ASN A 279 3.83 -43.20 23.91
N THR A 280 2.61 -42.67 24.07
CA THR A 280 1.75 -43.00 25.22
C THR A 280 1.31 -44.46 25.18
N VAL A 281 0.88 -44.93 24.02
CA VAL A 281 0.50 -46.32 23.77
C VAL A 281 1.68 -47.26 24.01
N PHE A 282 2.89 -46.88 23.56
CA PHE A 282 4.11 -47.67 23.78
C PHE A 282 4.52 -47.71 25.27
N GLN A 283 4.49 -46.57 25.98
CA GLN A 283 4.89 -46.48 27.38
C GLN A 283 3.95 -47.22 28.33
N VAL A 284 2.62 -47.15 28.09
CA VAL A 284 1.65 -47.91 28.90
C VAL A 284 1.87 -49.41 28.72
N VAL A 285 2.03 -49.89 27.49
CA VAL A 285 2.27 -51.31 27.23
C VAL A 285 3.64 -51.75 27.78
N LEU A 286 4.69 -50.94 27.62
CA LEU A 286 6.01 -51.23 28.19
C LEU A 286 5.97 -51.32 29.72
N GLY A 287 5.27 -50.40 30.39
CA GLY A 287 5.12 -50.41 31.86
C GLY A 287 4.45 -51.68 32.37
N TYR A 288 3.42 -52.17 31.69
CA TYR A 288 2.75 -53.42 32.03
C TYR A 288 3.59 -54.67 31.70
N VAL A 289 4.38 -54.63 30.62
CA VAL A 289 5.31 -55.72 30.25
C VAL A 289 6.47 -55.81 31.24
N GLU A 290 7.03 -54.68 31.70
CA GLU A 290 8.09 -54.65 32.72
C GLU A 290 7.59 -55.12 34.10
N LEU A 291 6.35 -54.76 34.47
CA LEU A 291 5.70 -55.25 35.68
C LEU A 291 5.44 -56.77 35.64
N CYS A 292 5.19 -57.34 34.46
CA CYS A 292 4.95 -58.78 34.29
C CYS A 292 6.24 -59.60 34.13
N ALA A 293 7.32 -59.01 33.61
CA ALA A 293 8.58 -59.71 33.34
C ALA A 293 9.55 -59.77 34.54
N GLY A 294 9.27 -59.04 35.63
CA GLY A 294 10.08 -59.08 36.85
C GLY A 294 11.57 -58.77 36.62
N ASN A 295 11.93 -57.51 36.39
CA ASN A 295 13.29 -56.95 36.46
C ASN A 295 14.46 -57.66 35.72
N THR A 296 14.25 -58.70 34.89
CA THR A 296 15.37 -59.49 34.32
C THR A 296 15.62 -59.36 32.83
N ASP A 297 15.05 -58.40 32.08
CA ASP A 297 15.55 -58.12 30.72
C ASP A 297 15.34 -56.66 30.29
N THR A 298 16.43 -55.90 30.22
CA THR A 298 16.48 -54.48 29.84
C THR A 298 16.49 -54.25 28.32
N LYS A 299 15.89 -55.16 27.52
CA LYS A 299 15.88 -55.09 26.05
C LYS A 299 14.49 -54.86 25.43
N PHE A 300 13.46 -54.52 26.21
CA PHE A 300 12.11 -54.29 25.69
C PHE A 300 11.89 -52.91 25.04
N GLN A 301 12.79 -51.94 25.23
CA GLN A 301 12.67 -50.60 24.64
C GLN A 301 12.86 -50.54 23.12
N LYS A 302 13.40 -51.58 22.48
CA LYS A 302 13.67 -51.63 21.02
C LYS A 302 12.73 -52.54 20.22
N LEU A 303 11.79 -53.21 20.87
CA LEU A 303 10.87 -54.15 20.21
C LEU A 303 9.66 -53.41 19.63
N GLN A 304 9.15 -53.88 18.49
CA GLN A 304 7.99 -53.26 17.84
C GLN A 304 6.73 -53.50 18.68
N TYR A 305 5.76 -52.58 18.61
CA TYR A 305 4.51 -52.62 19.39
C TYR A 305 3.79 -53.98 19.36
N LYS A 306 3.88 -54.72 18.25
CA LYS A 306 3.31 -56.06 18.09
C LYS A 306 3.99 -57.13 18.95
N ASP A 307 5.30 -57.04 19.14
CA ASP A 307 6.09 -58.01 19.92
C ASP A 307 5.95 -57.75 21.43
N LEU A 308 5.72 -56.50 21.82
CA LEU A 308 5.41 -56.12 23.21
C LEU A 308 4.03 -56.64 23.65
N CYS A 309 3.04 -56.61 22.76
CA CYS A 309 1.69 -57.11 23.05
C CYS A 309 1.65 -58.62 23.30
N THR A 310 2.58 -59.41 22.74
CA THR A 310 2.67 -60.86 22.98
C THR A 310 3.19 -61.25 24.37
N HIS A 311 3.85 -60.34 25.08
CA HIS A 311 4.39 -60.58 26.42
C HIS A 311 3.41 -60.18 27.56
N VAL A 312 2.23 -59.66 27.22
CA VAL A 312 1.21 -59.28 28.21
C VAL A 312 0.49 -60.52 28.71
N THR A 313 0.56 -60.79 30.01
CA THR A 313 -0.12 -61.93 30.64
C THR A 313 -1.64 -61.71 30.69
N PRO A 314 -2.46 -62.78 30.62
CA PRO A 314 -3.92 -62.65 30.61
C PRO A 314 -4.48 -61.96 31.87
N ASP A 315 -3.79 -62.05 33.01
CA ASP A 315 -4.21 -61.41 34.27
C ASP A 315 -3.94 -59.88 34.31
N SER A 316 -2.99 -59.39 33.51
CA SER A 316 -2.65 -57.96 33.41
C SER A 316 -3.25 -57.27 32.18
N TYR A 317 -3.90 -58.03 31.29
CA TYR A 317 -4.48 -57.53 30.04
C TYR A 317 -5.62 -56.52 30.29
N ILE A 318 -6.53 -56.81 31.23
CA ILE A 318 -7.67 -55.93 31.52
C ILE A 318 -7.22 -54.59 32.13
N PRO A 319 -6.32 -54.56 33.13
CA PRO A 319 -5.72 -53.31 33.63
C PRO A 319 -4.95 -52.53 32.55
N CYS A 320 -4.16 -53.21 31.73
CA CYS A 320 -3.39 -52.60 30.64
C CYS A 320 -4.30 -51.95 29.59
N LEU A 321 -5.37 -52.64 29.18
CA LEU A 321 -6.36 -52.09 28.26
C LEU A 321 -7.11 -50.90 28.87
N ALA A 322 -7.47 -50.97 30.14
CA ALA A 322 -8.16 -49.88 30.83
C ALA A 322 -7.30 -48.61 30.92
N ASP A 323 -6.02 -48.74 31.26
CA ASP A 323 -5.11 -47.60 31.34
C ASP A 323 -4.69 -47.10 29.95
N LEU A 324 -4.61 -47.98 28.94
CA LEU A 324 -4.43 -47.58 27.56
C LEU A 324 -5.62 -46.73 27.07
N CYS A 325 -6.84 -47.16 27.36
CA CYS A 325 -8.04 -46.41 27.02
C CYS A 325 -8.12 -45.06 27.76
N LYS A 326 -7.69 -44.98 29.03
CA LYS A 326 -7.62 -43.71 29.76
C LYS A 326 -6.57 -42.77 29.16
N ALA A 327 -5.37 -43.27 28.89
CA ALA A 327 -4.30 -42.46 28.29
C ALA A 327 -4.68 -41.96 26.89
N LEU A 328 -5.33 -42.81 26.07
CA LEU A 328 -5.83 -42.42 24.76
C LEU A 328 -6.95 -41.37 24.89
N TRP A 329 -7.84 -41.53 25.87
CA TRP A 329 -8.90 -40.56 26.15
C TRP A 329 -8.33 -39.19 26.56
N GLU A 330 -7.29 -39.14 27.38
CA GLU A 330 -6.62 -37.88 27.74
C GLU A 330 -6.01 -37.17 26.52
N VAL A 331 -5.40 -37.91 25.60
CA VAL A 331 -4.86 -37.37 24.34
C VAL A 331 -5.98 -36.94 23.39
N MET A 332 -7.10 -37.66 23.34
CA MET A 332 -8.28 -37.25 22.56
C MET A 332 -8.94 -36.00 23.16
N LEU A 333 -8.96 -35.88 24.49
CA LEU A 333 -9.49 -34.72 25.20
C LEU A 333 -8.61 -33.49 24.97
N SER A 334 -7.28 -33.64 24.99
CA SER A 334 -6.35 -32.56 24.66
C SER A 334 -6.50 -32.12 23.21
N TYR A 335 -6.71 -33.05 22.27
CA TYR A 335 -7.01 -32.75 20.86
C TYR A 335 -8.34 -32.00 20.71
N TYR A 336 -9.41 -32.44 21.37
CA TYR A 336 -10.71 -31.78 21.32
C TYR A 336 -10.66 -30.35 21.88
N ARG A 337 -9.99 -30.15 23.02
CA ARG A 337 -9.80 -28.80 23.60
C ARG A 337 -8.94 -27.90 22.71
N THR A 338 -7.95 -28.47 22.02
CA THR A 338 -7.13 -27.76 21.02
C THR A 338 -8.00 -27.27 19.86
N MET A 339 -8.87 -28.13 19.34
CA MET A 339 -9.82 -27.78 18.26
C MET A 339 -10.82 -26.70 18.70
N GLU A 340 -11.39 -26.83 19.90
CA GLU A 340 -12.31 -25.83 20.47
C GLU A 340 -11.64 -24.46 20.65
N TRP A 341 -10.35 -24.44 21.02
CA TRP A 341 -9.58 -23.22 21.14
C TRP A 341 -9.40 -22.52 19.78
N HIS A 342 -9.06 -23.28 18.73
CA HIS A 342 -8.90 -22.77 17.36
C HIS A 342 -10.22 -22.22 16.82
N GLU A 343 -11.33 -22.91 17.06
CA GLU A 343 -12.66 -22.45 16.67
C GLU A 343 -13.05 -21.12 17.35
N LYS A 344 -12.61 -20.89 18.59
CA LYS A 344 -12.84 -19.63 19.32
C LYS A 344 -11.95 -18.49 18.83
N HIS A 345 -10.66 -18.73 18.55
CA HIS A 345 -9.72 -17.67 18.15
C HIS A 345 -9.76 -17.32 16.65
N ASP A 346 -10.20 -18.24 15.78
CA ASP A 346 -10.52 -17.92 14.39
C ASP A 346 -11.63 -16.85 14.26
N ASN A 347 -12.50 -16.76 15.28
CA ASN A 347 -13.56 -15.76 15.36
C ASN A 347 -13.08 -14.39 15.92
N GLU A 348 -11.96 -14.35 16.65
CA GLU A 348 -11.42 -13.09 17.22
C GLU A 348 -10.50 -12.34 16.24
N ASP A 349 -9.76 -13.04 15.39
CA ASP A 349 -8.95 -12.41 14.33
C ASP A 349 -9.79 -11.77 13.22
N THR A 350 -11.01 -12.26 13.04
CA THR A 350 -11.98 -11.67 12.11
C THR A 350 -12.67 -10.43 12.68
N ALA A 351 -12.78 -10.31 14.01
CA ALA A 351 -13.36 -9.14 14.68
C ALA A 351 -12.35 -7.97 14.81
N SER A 352 -11.09 -8.26 15.16
CA SER A 352 -10.05 -7.24 15.39
C SER A 352 -9.54 -6.55 14.12
N ALA A 353 -9.66 -7.18 12.95
CA ALA A 353 -9.33 -6.58 11.66
C ALA A 353 -10.32 -5.48 11.22
N SER A 354 -11.47 -5.33 11.88
CA SER A 354 -12.53 -4.40 11.47
C SER A 354 -12.47 -3.01 12.12
N GLU A 355 -11.68 -2.81 13.19
CA GLU A 355 -11.65 -1.54 13.95
C GLU A 355 -10.36 -0.71 13.80
N GLY A 356 -9.37 -1.16 13.02
CA GLY A 356 -8.01 -0.62 13.08
C GLY A 356 -7.38 -0.08 11.80
N ASN A 357 -8.11 0.45 10.81
CA ASN A 357 -7.46 0.98 9.61
C ASN A 357 -8.09 2.27 9.05
N ASN A 358 -7.70 3.41 9.61
CA ASN A 358 -7.80 4.73 8.99
C ASN A 358 -6.48 5.49 9.21
N MET A 359 -5.50 5.30 8.32
CA MET A 359 -4.67 6.37 7.72
C MET A 359 -3.41 5.83 7.02
N ILE A 360 -3.24 6.33 5.79
CA ILE A 360 -2.02 6.43 4.97
C ILE A 360 -1.58 5.14 4.26
N GLY A 361 -1.62 5.24 2.93
CA GLY A 361 -1.41 4.15 2.00
C GLY A 361 0.06 3.91 1.66
N THR A 362 0.30 2.65 1.30
CA THR A 362 1.34 2.25 0.36
C THR A 362 0.77 1.06 -0.40
N GLU A 363 0.67 1.24 -1.72
CA GLU A 363 0.12 0.29 -2.69
C GLU A 363 1.13 -0.85 -2.92
N GLU A 364 1.05 -1.96 -2.18
CA GLU A 364 1.64 -3.22 -2.63
C GLU A 364 0.72 -4.41 -2.29
N THR A 365 0.17 -5.00 -3.35
CA THR A 365 -0.36 -6.37 -3.49
C THR A 365 -1.37 -6.87 -2.44
N ASN A 366 -2.63 -6.46 -2.60
CA ASN A 366 -3.82 -7.07 -1.97
C ASN A 366 -4.29 -8.38 -2.67
N PHE A 367 -3.40 -9.10 -3.35
CA PHE A 367 -3.81 -10.15 -4.31
C PHE A 367 -3.90 -11.58 -3.74
N ASP A 368 -3.60 -11.79 -2.45
CA ASP A 368 -3.63 -13.14 -1.85
C ASP A 368 -4.73 -13.34 -0.78
N ARG A 369 -5.56 -12.32 -0.54
CA ARG A 369 -6.54 -12.34 0.56
C ARG A 369 -7.92 -12.92 0.19
N ASP A 370 -8.25 -12.98 -1.10
CA ASP A 370 -9.56 -13.49 -1.57
C ASP A 370 -9.61 -15.01 -1.76
N TYR A 371 -8.48 -15.72 -1.71
CA TYR A 371 -8.46 -17.19 -1.81
C TYR A 371 -8.70 -17.91 -0.47
N SER A 372 -8.65 -17.20 0.66
CA SER A 372 -8.73 -17.81 2.00
C SER A 372 -10.14 -17.78 2.64
N LEU A 373 -11.15 -17.21 1.97
CA LEU A 373 -12.55 -17.21 2.44
C LEU A 373 -13.36 -18.45 2.03
N ASN A 374 -12.71 -19.48 1.47
CA ASN A 374 -13.30 -20.82 1.31
C ASN A 374 -13.25 -21.64 2.62
N LYS A 375 -13.50 -21.02 3.77
CA LYS A 375 -13.79 -21.73 5.03
C LYS A 375 -15.18 -22.35 4.91
N VAL A 376 -15.20 -23.68 4.75
CA VAL A 376 -16.33 -24.61 4.74
C VAL A 376 -17.44 -24.25 3.75
N ASN A 377 -17.47 -24.95 2.60
CA ASN A 377 -18.60 -24.96 1.68
C ASN A 377 -19.83 -25.64 2.33
N ALA A 378 -20.50 -24.94 3.26
CA ALA A 378 -21.82 -25.36 3.72
C ALA A 378 -22.80 -25.20 2.53
N PRO A 379 -23.47 -26.28 2.09
CA PRO A 379 -24.40 -26.21 0.97
C PRO A 379 -25.61 -25.35 1.32
N ILE A 380 -26.07 -24.54 0.36
CA ILE A 380 -27.28 -23.72 0.52
C ILE A 380 -28.49 -24.62 0.27
N LEU A 381 -29.31 -24.83 1.30
CA LEU A 381 -30.39 -25.81 1.25
C LEU A 381 -31.71 -25.25 1.79
N THR A 382 -32.79 -25.57 1.08
CA THR A 382 -34.15 -25.43 1.59
C THR A 382 -34.55 -26.65 2.45
N ASN A 383 -35.44 -26.42 3.41
CA ASN A 383 -36.09 -27.50 4.16
C ASN A 383 -36.84 -28.48 3.23
N THR A 384 -37.39 -27.99 2.10
CA THR A 384 -38.04 -28.83 1.09
C THR A 384 -37.06 -29.79 0.43
N THR A 385 -35.88 -29.34 0.00
CA THR A 385 -34.85 -30.21 -0.58
C THR A 385 -34.37 -31.25 0.42
N LEU A 386 -34.15 -30.87 1.69
CA LEU A 386 -33.79 -31.82 2.74
C LEU A 386 -34.85 -32.91 2.93
N ASN A 387 -36.13 -32.55 2.89
CA ASN A 387 -37.22 -33.52 2.98
C ASN A 387 -37.29 -34.43 1.75
N VAL A 388 -37.07 -33.90 0.54
CA VAL A 388 -36.98 -34.69 -0.70
C VAL A 388 -35.83 -35.70 -0.60
N ILE A 389 -34.64 -35.29 -0.17
CA ILE A 389 -33.48 -36.18 0.00
C ILE A 389 -33.76 -37.26 1.05
N ARG A 390 -34.37 -36.89 2.19
CA ARG A 390 -34.76 -37.88 3.22
C ARG A 390 -35.76 -38.90 2.68
N LEU A 391 -36.71 -38.46 1.85
CA LEU A 391 -37.70 -39.34 1.23
C LEU A 391 -37.03 -40.28 0.21
N VAL A 392 -36.15 -39.75 -0.64
CA VAL A 392 -35.30 -40.52 -1.55
C VAL A 392 -34.49 -41.58 -0.80
N GLY A 393 -33.88 -41.23 0.34
CA GLY A 393 -33.17 -42.18 1.19
C GLY A 393 -34.06 -43.32 1.71
N LYS A 394 -35.28 -43.02 2.15
CA LYS A 394 -36.26 -44.06 2.56
C LYS A 394 -36.67 -44.95 1.39
N TYR A 395 -36.90 -44.37 0.21
CA TYR A 395 -37.22 -45.12 -1.00
C TYR A 395 -36.07 -46.03 -1.44
N MET A 396 -34.82 -45.58 -1.32
CA MET A 396 -33.66 -46.42 -1.59
C MET A 396 -33.52 -47.60 -0.62
N GLN A 397 -33.81 -47.40 0.67
CA GLN A 397 -33.84 -48.51 1.64
C GLN A 397 -34.90 -49.54 1.28
N MET A 398 -36.11 -49.08 0.89
CA MET A 398 -37.18 -49.96 0.43
C MET A 398 -36.80 -50.72 -0.84
N MET A 399 -36.14 -50.04 -1.80
CA MET A 399 -35.63 -50.62 -3.03
C MET A 399 -34.58 -51.72 -2.78
N ASN A 400 -33.69 -51.53 -1.81
CA ASN A 400 -32.67 -52.53 -1.46
C ASN A 400 -33.29 -53.82 -0.90
N ILE A 401 -34.41 -53.72 -0.19
CA ILE A 401 -35.14 -54.87 0.36
C ILE A 401 -36.02 -55.51 -0.73
N LEU A 402 -36.70 -54.70 -1.54
CA LEU A 402 -37.70 -55.11 -2.53
C LEU A 402 -37.21 -54.85 -3.96
N LYS A 403 -36.19 -55.61 -4.39
CA LYS A 403 -35.63 -55.54 -5.75
C LYS A 403 -36.65 -55.60 -6.90
N PRO A 404 -37.77 -56.36 -6.82
CA PRO A 404 -38.75 -56.39 -7.92
C PRO A 404 -39.42 -55.04 -8.22
N ILE A 405 -39.53 -54.15 -7.23
CA ILE A 405 -40.20 -52.84 -7.33
C ILE A 405 -39.18 -51.72 -7.62
N ALA A 406 -37.90 -52.07 -7.78
CA ALA A 406 -36.83 -51.08 -7.91
C ALA A 406 -37.03 -50.10 -9.07
N PHE A 407 -37.58 -50.57 -10.20
CA PHE A 407 -37.87 -49.70 -11.33
C PHE A 407 -38.94 -48.66 -10.99
N ASP A 408 -40.04 -49.07 -10.35
CA ASP A 408 -41.15 -48.15 -10.03
C ASP A 408 -40.70 -47.10 -9.02
N VAL A 409 -39.89 -47.51 -8.02
CA VAL A 409 -39.29 -46.58 -7.05
C VAL A 409 -38.39 -45.55 -7.74
N ILE A 410 -37.52 -45.98 -8.65
CA ILE A 410 -36.64 -45.08 -9.42
C ILE A 410 -37.48 -44.14 -10.30
N HIS A 411 -38.53 -44.67 -10.93
CA HIS A 411 -39.44 -43.87 -11.74
C HIS A 411 -40.12 -42.77 -10.91
N PHE A 412 -40.69 -43.09 -9.75
CA PHE A 412 -41.29 -42.10 -8.86
C PHE A 412 -40.27 -41.10 -8.27
N MET A 413 -39.03 -41.54 -8.00
CA MET A 413 -37.95 -40.64 -7.62
C MET A 413 -37.63 -39.64 -8.73
N SER A 414 -37.59 -40.08 -9.98
CA SER A 414 -37.41 -39.22 -11.15
C SER A 414 -38.58 -38.25 -11.33
N GLN A 415 -39.83 -38.69 -11.15
CA GLN A 415 -41.00 -37.82 -11.19
C GLN A 415 -40.99 -36.75 -10.09
N LEU A 416 -40.55 -37.10 -8.87
CA LEU A 416 -40.42 -36.15 -7.77
C LEU A 416 -39.37 -35.08 -8.07
N PHE A 417 -38.25 -35.47 -8.69
CA PHE A 417 -37.24 -34.53 -9.15
C PHE A 417 -37.76 -33.64 -10.29
N ASP A 418 -38.41 -34.22 -11.30
CA ASP A 418 -39.03 -33.52 -12.42
C ASP A 418 -40.05 -32.46 -11.91
N TYR A 419 -40.89 -32.82 -10.94
CA TYR A 419 -41.86 -31.91 -10.33
C TYR A 419 -41.18 -30.78 -9.54
N TYR A 420 -40.13 -31.09 -8.76
CA TYR A 420 -39.38 -30.09 -8.01
C TYR A 420 -38.68 -29.08 -8.93
N LEU A 421 -38.07 -29.58 -10.02
CA LEU A 421 -37.46 -28.76 -11.06
C LEU A 421 -38.49 -27.83 -11.72
N TYR A 422 -39.65 -28.38 -12.09
CA TYR A 422 -40.73 -27.59 -12.70
C TYR A 422 -41.31 -26.55 -11.74
N ALA A 423 -41.45 -26.87 -10.46
CA ALA A 423 -41.94 -25.93 -9.46
C ALA A 423 -41.01 -24.72 -9.33
N ILE A 424 -39.69 -24.94 -9.27
CA ILE A 424 -38.70 -23.85 -9.20
C ILE A 424 -38.75 -22.99 -10.47
N TYR A 425 -38.83 -23.62 -11.64
CA TYR A 425 -38.99 -22.88 -12.90
C TYR A 425 -40.28 -22.04 -12.90
N THR A 426 -41.40 -22.61 -12.48
CA THR A 426 -42.71 -21.92 -12.48
C THR A 426 -42.73 -20.74 -11.51
N PHE A 427 -42.10 -20.89 -10.34
CA PHE A 427 -42.07 -19.83 -9.33
C PHE A 427 -41.11 -18.69 -9.65
N PHE A 428 -39.92 -19.01 -10.19
CA PHE A 428 -38.82 -18.04 -10.27
C PHE A 428 -38.34 -17.77 -11.70
N GLY A 429 -38.60 -18.68 -12.64
CA GLY A 429 -38.12 -18.62 -14.02
C GLY A 429 -39.18 -18.26 -15.07
N ARG A 430 -40.47 -18.40 -14.77
CA ARG A 430 -41.56 -18.07 -15.70
C ARG A 430 -41.85 -16.57 -15.69
N ASN A 431 -41.61 -15.90 -16.82
CA ASN A 431 -41.98 -14.49 -17.00
C ASN A 431 -42.31 -14.19 -18.47
N ASP A 432 -43.60 -14.10 -18.79
CA ASP A 432 -44.12 -13.96 -20.15
C ASP A 432 -43.62 -12.68 -20.87
N SER A 433 -43.28 -11.62 -20.12
CA SER A 433 -42.82 -10.36 -20.72
C SER A 433 -41.40 -10.46 -21.30
N LEU A 434 -40.53 -11.24 -20.67
CA LEU A 434 -39.09 -11.28 -20.94
C LEU A 434 -38.69 -12.38 -21.93
N GLU A 435 -39.58 -13.34 -22.18
CA GLU A 435 -39.43 -14.34 -23.25
C GLU A 435 -39.54 -13.72 -24.65
N SER A 436 -40.29 -12.61 -24.78
CA SER A 436 -40.45 -11.87 -26.04
C SER A 436 -39.16 -11.22 -26.55
N THR A 437 -38.15 -11.03 -25.67
CA THR A 437 -36.86 -10.40 -26.01
C THR A 437 -35.94 -11.31 -26.84
N GLY A 438 -36.38 -12.53 -27.19
CA GLY A 438 -35.77 -13.35 -28.24
C GLY A 438 -34.38 -13.91 -27.91
N LEU A 439 -33.92 -13.86 -26.66
CA LEU A 439 -32.54 -14.21 -26.30
C LEU A 439 -32.22 -15.72 -26.26
N GLY A 440 -33.19 -16.62 -26.42
CA GLY A 440 -32.92 -18.06 -26.32
C GLY A 440 -32.28 -18.47 -24.99
N LEU A 441 -32.63 -17.80 -23.89
CA LEU A 441 -32.03 -18.02 -22.55
C LEU A 441 -32.28 -19.44 -22.02
N SER A 442 -33.43 -20.00 -22.37
CA SER A 442 -33.72 -21.41 -22.20
C SER A 442 -33.19 -22.17 -23.41
N SER A 443 -32.26 -23.11 -23.17
CA SER A 443 -31.81 -24.02 -24.23
C SER A 443 -33.01 -24.76 -24.83
N SER A 444 -32.90 -25.16 -26.10
CA SER A 444 -33.92 -25.99 -26.75
C SER A 444 -34.16 -27.28 -25.96
N ARG A 445 -33.12 -27.80 -25.30
CA ARG A 445 -33.18 -28.94 -24.38
C ARG A 445 -34.04 -28.63 -23.15
N LEU A 446 -33.76 -27.55 -22.41
CA LEU A 446 -34.52 -27.16 -21.22
C LEU A 446 -36.01 -26.94 -21.56
N ARG A 447 -36.31 -26.26 -22.68
CA ARG A 447 -37.69 -26.08 -23.15
C ARG A 447 -38.39 -27.42 -23.44
N THR A 448 -37.70 -28.33 -24.11
CA THR A 448 -38.24 -29.66 -24.41
C THR A 448 -38.49 -30.44 -23.12
N THR A 449 -37.56 -30.39 -22.16
CA THR A 449 -37.71 -31.06 -20.86
C THR A 449 -38.87 -30.47 -20.06
N LEU A 450 -39.00 -29.15 -19.98
CA LEU A 450 -40.09 -28.48 -19.27
C LEU A 450 -41.45 -28.77 -19.91
N ASN A 451 -41.56 -28.74 -21.24
CA ASN A 451 -42.78 -29.09 -21.96
C ASN A 451 -43.15 -30.56 -21.73
N ARG A 452 -42.18 -31.47 -21.80
CA ARG A 452 -42.38 -32.89 -21.48
C ARG A 452 -42.95 -33.06 -20.07
N ILE A 453 -42.34 -32.41 -19.07
CA ILE A 453 -42.79 -32.49 -17.67
C ILE A 453 -44.21 -31.92 -17.53
N GLN A 454 -44.49 -30.78 -18.17
CA GLN A 454 -45.81 -30.15 -18.14
C GLN A 454 -46.88 -31.06 -18.77
N GLU A 455 -46.60 -31.70 -19.90
CA GLU A 455 -47.55 -32.58 -20.58
C GLU A 455 -47.74 -33.93 -19.84
N SER A 456 -46.65 -34.48 -19.28
CA SER A 456 -46.66 -35.82 -18.69
C SER A 456 -47.09 -35.85 -17.23
N LEU A 457 -46.74 -34.83 -16.43
CA LEU A 457 -46.87 -34.86 -14.96
C LEU A 457 -47.86 -33.85 -14.39
N ILE A 458 -48.25 -32.82 -15.14
CA ILE A 458 -48.99 -31.68 -14.58
C ILE A 458 -50.41 -31.63 -15.12
N ASP A 459 -51.36 -31.50 -14.21
CA ASP A 459 -52.75 -31.19 -14.56
C ASP A 459 -52.95 -29.67 -14.59
N LEU A 460 -53.21 -29.13 -15.78
CA LEU A 460 -53.48 -27.70 -16.01
C LEU A 460 -54.98 -27.38 -15.88
N GLU A 461 -55.85 -28.39 -15.91
CA GLU A 461 -57.30 -28.21 -15.87
C GLU A 461 -57.85 -28.43 -14.46
N VAL A 462 -57.85 -27.37 -13.65
CA VAL A 462 -58.83 -27.26 -12.57
C VAL A 462 -60.18 -26.86 -13.18
N SER A 463 -60.75 -27.71 -14.04
CA SER A 463 -62.10 -27.51 -14.57
C SER A 463 -63.14 -27.99 -13.55
N ALA A 464 -63.91 -27.05 -13.03
CA ALA A 464 -65.00 -27.26 -12.06
C ALA A 464 -66.27 -27.88 -12.68
N ASP A 465 -66.14 -28.67 -13.75
CA ASP A 465 -67.29 -29.30 -14.42
C ASP A 465 -67.38 -30.81 -14.14
N PRO A 466 -68.48 -31.32 -13.54
CA PRO A 466 -68.58 -32.71 -13.08
C PRO A 466 -68.86 -33.75 -14.18
N THR A 467 -68.79 -33.40 -15.47
CA THR A 467 -69.31 -34.25 -16.57
C THR A 467 -68.27 -34.83 -17.53
N ALA A 468 -67.01 -34.96 -17.11
CA ALA A 468 -66.00 -35.65 -17.92
C ALA A 468 -66.09 -37.19 -17.78
N THR A 469 -66.13 -37.87 -18.93
CA THR A 469 -66.23 -39.32 -19.12
C THR A 469 -65.23 -40.16 -18.31
N LEU A 470 -65.62 -41.39 -17.95
CA LEU A 470 -64.86 -42.36 -17.14
C LEU A 470 -63.42 -42.62 -17.61
N THR A 471 -63.10 -42.39 -18.89
CA THR A 471 -61.75 -42.49 -19.45
C THR A 471 -60.81 -41.35 -19.03
N ALA A 472 -61.32 -40.13 -18.81
CA ALA A 472 -60.54 -38.98 -18.35
C ALA A 472 -60.21 -39.05 -16.85
N ALA A 473 -60.96 -39.85 -16.09
CA ALA A 473 -60.76 -40.03 -14.64
C ALA A 473 -59.58 -40.98 -14.31
N GLU A 474 -59.22 -41.89 -15.21
CA GLU A 474 -58.05 -42.77 -15.03
C GLU A 474 -56.74 -42.06 -15.37
N GLU A 475 -56.70 -41.23 -16.43
CA GLU A 475 -55.53 -40.38 -16.75
C GLU A 475 -55.29 -39.29 -15.68
N ARG A 476 -56.35 -38.80 -15.01
CA ARG A 476 -56.23 -37.86 -13.87
C ARG A 476 -55.60 -38.45 -12.61
N LYS A 477 -55.50 -39.78 -12.47
CA LYS A 477 -54.89 -40.40 -11.27
C LYS A 477 -53.37 -40.35 -11.24
N GLU A 478 -52.71 -40.15 -12.39
CA GLU A 478 -51.25 -40.08 -12.47
C GLU A 478 -50.68 -38.65 -12.52
N LYS A 479 -51.51 -37.63 -12.80
CA LYS A 479 -51.09 -36.23 -12.90
C LYS A 479 -51.21 -35.50 -11.57
N VAL A 480 -50.24 -34.64 -11.28
CA VAL A 480 -50.14 -33.86 -10.04
C VAL A 480 -50.62 -32.42 -10.31
N PRO A 481 -51.35 -31.79 -9.38
CA PRO A 481 -51.76 -30.39 -9.52
C PRO A 481 -50.56 -29.44 -9.62
N SER A 482 -50.76 -28.29 -10.27
CA SER A 482 -49.71 -27.30 -10.45
C SER A 482 -49.15 -26.79 -9.10
N PRO A 483 -47.84 -26.52 -9.01
CA PRO A 483 -47.22 -26.00 -7.80
C PRO A 483 -47.69 -24.57 -7.51
N HIS A 484 -47.90 -24.23 -6.23
CA HIS A 484 -48.35 -22.91 -5.79
C HIS A 484 -47.32 -22.24 -4.87
N LEU A 485 -46.99 -20.97 -5.14
CA LEU A 485 -46.06 -20.19 -4.32
C LEU A 485 -46.79 -19.63 -3.09
N SER A 486 -46.14 -19.70 -1.92
CA SER A 486 -46.68 -19.10 -0.69
C SER A 486 -46.74 -17.58 -0.80
N HIS A 487 -47.82 -16.97 -0.30
CA HIS A 487 -48.02 -15.51 -0.26
C HIS A 487 -46.95 -14.76 0.58
N LEU A 488 -46.15 -15.47 1.37
CA LEU A 488 -45.06 -14.90 2.17
C LEU A 488 -43.82 -14.54 1.33
N VAL A 489 -43.69 -15.08 0.11
CA VAL A 489 -42.55 -14.81 -0.77
C VAL A 489 -42.86 -13.59 -1.63
N VAL A 490 -42.20 -12.46 -1.32
CA VAL A 490 -42.37 -11.20 -2.06
C VAL A 490 -41.31 -11.12 -3.16
N LEU A 491 -41.73 -11.30 -4.41
CA LEU A 491 -40.86 -11.25 -5.61
C LEU A 491 -40.86 -9.88 -6.31
N THR A 492 -41.56 -8.90 -5.77
CA THR A 492 -41.84 -7.60 -6.41
C THR A 492 -41.07 -6.43 -5.82
N SER A 493 -40.47 -6.58 -4.63
CA SER A 493 -39.74 -5.49 -3.96
C SER A 493 -38.35 -5.28 -4.57
N GLY A 494 -38.09 -4.05 -5.04
CA GLY A 494 -36.78 -3.65 -5.57
C GLY A 494 -35.67 -3.61 -4.51
N ASP A 495 -36.01 -3.36 -3.25
CA ASP A 495 -35.04 -3.31 -2.13
C ASP A 495 -34.42 -4.68 -1.81
N THR A 496 -35.12 -5.77 -2.11
CA THR A 496 -34.61 -7.15 -1.95
C THR A 496 -34.10 -7.76 -3.26
N LEU A 497 -33.83 -6.92 -4.28
CA LEU A 497 -33.49 -7.35 -5.64
C LEU A 497 -34.51 -8.37 -6.19
N TYR A 498 -35.81 -8.09 -6.03
CA TYR A 498 -36.90 -8.94 -6.55
C TYR A 498 -36.86 -10.38 -6.03
N GLY A 499 -36.54 -10.53 -4.75
CA GLY A 499 -36.43 -11.81 -4.06
C GLY A 499 -35.19 -12.61 -4.48
N LEU A 500 -34.05 -11.94 -4.67
CA LEU A 500 -32.83 -12.60 -5.11
C LEU A 500 -32.40 -13.69 -4.12
N ALA A 501 -32.50 -13.44 -2.82
CA ALA A 501 -32.15 -14.41 -1.79
C ALA A 501 -32.93 -15.72 -1.96
N GLU A 502 -34.25 -15.64 -2.12
CA GLU A 502 -35.14 -16.79 -2.30
C GLU A 502 -34.87 -17.53 -3.61
N ARG A 503 -34.62 -16.78 -4.71
CA ARG A 503 -34.23 -17.34 -6.01
C ARG A 503 -32.92 -18.11 -5.94
N VAL A 504 -31.91 -17.56 -5.27
CA VAL A 504 -30.59 -18.20 -5.10
C VAL A 504 -30.73 -19.46 -4.26
N VAL A 505 -31.40 -19.37 -3.11
CA VAL A 505 -31.59 -20.52 -2.22
C VAL A 505 -32.36 -21.64 -2.94
N ALA A 506 -33.42 -21.34 -3.67
CA ALA A 506 -34.19 -22.33 -4.43
C ALA A 506 -33.35 -23.00 -5.53
N THR A 507 -32.63 -22.20 -6.32
CA THR A 507 -31.85 -22.69 -7.46
C THR A 507 -30.65 -23.51 -7.00
N GLU A 508 -29.89 -23.03 -6.02
CA GLU A 508 -28.72 -23.78 -5.51
C GLU A 508 -29.13 -25.04 -4.76
N SER A 509 -30.30 -25.05 -4.11
CA SER A 509 -30.85 -26.28 -3.53
C SER A 509 -31.20 -27.32 -4.61
N LEU A 510 -31.69 -26.90 -5.78
CA LEU A 510 -31.97 -27.80 -6.90
C LEU A 510 -30.69 -28.33 -7.53
N VAL A 511 -29.67 -27.48 -7.71
CA VAL A 511 -28.36 -27.91 -8.21
C VAL A 511 -27.73 -28.91 -7.25
N PHE A 512 -27.76 -28.63 -5.95
CA PHE A 512 -27.29 -29.59 -4.95
C PHE A 512 -28.06 -30.91 -5.04
N LEU A 513 -29.39 -30.88 -5.18
CA LEU A 513 -30.18 -32.09 -5.37
C LEU A 513 -29.73 -32.86 -6.61
N ALA A 514 -29.47 -32.18 -7.73
CA ALA A 514 -28.96 -32.78 -8.95
C ALA A 514 -27.60 -33.47 -8.73
N GLU A 515 -26.67 -32.80 -8.05
CA GLU A 515 -25.35 -33.36 -7.68
C GLU A 515 -25.50 -34.62 -6.79
N GLN A 516 -26.45 -34.62 -5.85
CA GLN A 516 -26.74 -35.82 -5.04
C GLN A 516 -27.28 -36.97 -5.91
N PHE A 517 -28.13 -36.68 -6.89
CA PHE A 517 -28.60 -37.70 -7.83
C PHE A 517 -27.47 -38.22 -8.73
N GLU A 518 -26.55 -37.37 -9.19
CA GLU A 518 -25.36 -37.79 -9.94
C GLU A 518 -24.45 -38.70 -9.09
N PHE A 519 -24.25 -38.36 -7.82
CA PHE A 519 -23.51 -39.23 -6.89
C PHE A 519 -24.18 -40.60 -6.70
N LEU A 520 -25.53 -40.64 -6.68
CA LEU A 520 -26.30 -41.87 -6.55
C LEU A 520 -26.36 -42.72 -7.83
N GLN A 521 -25.97 -42.17 -8.99
CA GLN A 521 -26.10 -42.83 -10.29
C GLN A 521 -25.51 -44.25 -10.33
N PRO A 522 -24.26 -44.51 -9.86
CA PRO A 522 -23.67 -45.84 -9.93
C PRO A 522 -24.47 -46.89 -9.14
N HIS A 523 -25.09 -46.49 -8.04
CA HIS A 523 -25.91 -47.38 -7.22
C HIS A 523 -27.26 -47.67 -7.91
N LEU A 524 -27.90 -46.66 -8.48
CA LEU A 524 -29.15 -46.85 -9.24
C LEU A 524 -28.92 -47.73 -10.49
N ASP A 525 -27.78 -47.56 -11.17
CA ASP A 525 -27.40 -48.38 -12.34
C ASP A 525 -27.15 -49.86 -11.99
N ALA A 526 -26.68 -50.15 -10.77
CA ALA A 526 -26.42 -51.51 -10.29
C ALA A 526 -27.72 -52.27 -9.94
N VAL A 527 -28.74 -51.56 -9.46
CA VAL A 527 -30.03 -52.13 -9.06
C VAL A 527 -30.99 -52.26 -10.24
N MET A 528 -30.77 -51.50 -11.32
CA MET A 528 -31.64 -51.46 -12.50
C MET A 528 -31.53 -52.72 -13.39
N PRO A 529 -32.68 -53.30 -13.82
CA PRO A 529 -32.71 -54.33 -14.86
C PRO A 529 -32.14 -53.82 -16.19
N ALA A 530 -31.36 -54.65 -16.89
CA ALA A 530 -30.66 -54.27 -18.13
C ALA A 530 -31.57 -53.66 -19.21
N VAL A 531 -32.82 -54.13 -19.31
CA VAL A 531 -33.82 -53.68 -20.29
C VAL A 531 -34.26 -52.23 -20.07
N LYS A 532 -34.24 -51.75 -18.82
CA LYS A 532 -34.76 -50.42 -18.45
C LYS A 532 -33.65 -49.38 -18.24
N LYS A 533 -32.37 -49.75 -18.35
CA LYS A 533 -31.22 -48.83 -18.25
C LYS A 533 -31.31 -47.58 -19.16
N PRO A 534 -31.85 -47.65 -20.40
CA PRO A 534 -32.01 -46.46 -21.24
C PRO A 534 -32.86 -45.36 -20.60
N PHE A 535 -33.86 -45.71 -19.78
CA PHE A 535 -34.69 -44.72 -19.06
C PHE A 535 -33.85 -43.89 -18.09
N LEU A 536 -32.98 -44.54 -17.30
CA LEU A 536 -32.14 -43.86 -16.32
C LEU A 536 -31.12 -42.95 -17.01
N GLN A 537 -30.49 -43.43 -18.09
CA GLN A 537 -29.59 -42.61 -18.91
C GLN A 537 -30.29 -41.40 -19.52
N GLN A 538 -31.55 -41.57 -19.97
CA GLN A 538 -32.37 -40.46 -20.45
C GLN A 538 -32.67 -39.45 -19.32
N PHE A 539 -33.04 -39.91 -18.13
CA PHE A 539 -33.30 -39.04 -16.97
C PHE A 539 -32.07 -38.17 -16.59
N TYR A 540 -30.89 -38.78 -16.48
CA TYR A 540 -29.66 -38.03 -16.17
C TYR A 540 -29.26 -37.06 -17.28
N SER A 541 -29.34 -37.51 -18.54
CA SER A 541 -28.93 -36.68 -19.68
C SER A 541 -29.91 -35.55 -20.01
N GLN A 542 -31.20 -35.73 -19.77
CA GLN A 542 -32.25 -34.76 -20.13
C GLN A 542 -32.77 -33.93 -18.98
N THR A 543 -32.85 -34.46 -17.76
CA THR A 543 -33.37 -33.70 -16.61
C THR A 543 -32.25 -33.25 -15.67
N VAL A 544 -31.46 -34.18 -15.13
CA VAL A 544 -30.48 -33.85 -14.06
C VAL A 544 -29.44 -32.85 -14.56
N SER A 545 -28.90 -33.05 -15.77
CA SER A 545 -27.96 -32.11 -16.39
C SER A 545 -28.54 -30.70 -16.60
N THR A 546 -29.84 -30.60 -16.92
CA THR A 546 -30.53 -29.34 -17.19
C THR A 546 -30.87 -28.55 -15.93
N ALA A 547 -30.78 -29.15 -14.74
CA ALA A 547 -31.03 -28.47 -13.48
C ALA A 547 -30.10 -27.26 -13.28
N SER A 548 -28.84 -27.38 -13.71
CA SER A 548 -27.86 -26.28 -13.65
C SER A 548 -28.16 -25.15 -14.64
N GLU A 549 -28.82 -25.46 -15.77
CA GLU A 549 -29.18 -24.47 -16.80
C GLU A 549 -30.27 -23.50 -16.32
N LEU A 550 -31.09 -23.89 -15.34
CA LEU A 550 -32.13 -23.06 -14.74
C LEU A 550 -31.61 -21.79 -14.06
N ARG A 551 -30.31 -21.74 -13.71
CA ARG A 551 -29.67 -20.52 -13.19
C ARG A 551 -29.86 -19.34 -14.14
N LYS A 552 -29.72 -19.56 -15.45
CA LYS A 552 -29.81 -18.49 -16.46
C LYS A 552 -31.18 -17.81 -16.50
N PRO A 553 -32.31 -18.50 -16.76
CA PRO A 553 -33.61 -17.83 -16.81
C PRO A 553 -34.04 -17.20 -15.49
N ILE A 554 -33.71 -17.82 -14.35
CA ILE A 554 -34.09 -17.31 -13.01
C ILE A 554 -33.37 -15.99 -12.69
N TYR A 555 -32.06 -15.94 -12.91
CA TYR A 555 -31.25 -14.77 -12.63
C TYR A 555 -31.40 -13.68 -13.69
N TRP A 556 -31.74 -14.04 -14.93
CA TRP A 556 -32.08 -13.09 -15.98
C TRP A 556 -33.25 -12.17 -15.61
N ILE A 557 -34.29 -12.70 -14.97
CA ILE A 557 -35.44 -11.89 -14.52
C ILE A 557 -35.00 -10.86 -13.47
N VAL A 558 -34.06 -11.23 -12.58
CA VAL A 558 -33.51 -10.30 -11.59
C VAL A 558 -32.73 -9.19 -12.30
N ALA A 559 -31.82 -9.56 -13.20
CA ALA A 559 -31.04 -8.60 -13.98
C ALA A 559 -31.93 -7.64 -14.80
N GLY A 560 -32.96 -8.17 -15.45
CA GLY A 560 -33.92 -7.40 -16.25
C GLY A 560 -34.74 -6.37 -15.46
N LYS A 561 -34.97 -6.62 -14.17
CA LYS A 561 -35.71 -5.69 -13.30
C LYS A 561 -34.80 -4.84 -12.41
N ALA A 562 -33.54 -5.27 -12.22
CA ALA A 562 -32.58 -4.61 -11.33
C ALA A 562 -32.12 -3.26 -11.86
N LEU A 563 -32.10 -3.09 -13.19
CA LEU A 563 -31.66 -1.89 -13.88
C LEU A 563 -32.85 -1.31 -14.66
N ASP A 564 -33.10 0.00 -14.54
CA ASP A 564 -34.17 0.69 -15.28
C ASP A 564 -33.71 1.02 -16.70
N TYR A 565 -33.79 0.02 -17.58
CA TYR A 565 -33.41 0.17 -18.99
C TYR A 565 -34.33 1.12 -19.78
N GLU A 566 -35.60 1.26 -19.38
CA GLU A 566 -36.54 2.17 -20.04
C GLU A 566 -36.11 3.64 -19.83
N GLN A 567 -35.75 4.00 -18.60
CA GLN A 567 -35.20 5.31 -18.31
C GLN A 567 -33.90 5.56 -19.10
N MET A 568 -33.04 4.55 -19.27
CA MET A 568 -31.82 4.69 -20.08
C MET A 568 -32.14 4.97 -21.55
N LEU A 569 -33.10 4.26 -22.14
CA LEU A 569 -33.54 4.50 -23.53
C LEU A 569 -34.11 5.91 -23.69
N LEU A 570 -34.87 6.41 -22.72
CA LEU A 570 -35.39 7.78 -22.71
C LEU A 570 -34.26 8.82 -22.64
N LEU A 571 -33.26 8.60 -21.79
CA LEU A 571 -32.09 9.48 -21.70
C LEU A 571 -31.30 9.49 -23.02
N MET A 572 -31.10 8.33 -23.64
CA MET A 572 -30.41 8.22 -24.94
C MET A 572 -31.20 8.89 -26.07
N ALA A 573 -32.53 8.85 -26.04
CA ALA A 573 -33.40 9.51 -27.02
C ALA A 573 -33.31 11.05 -26.95
N ASN A 574 -33.03 11.61 -25.76
CA ASN A 574 -32.88 13.04 -25.55
C ASN A 574 -31.50 13.58 -25.98
N VAL A 575 -30.51 12.71 -26.19
CA VAL A 575 -29.17 13.10 -26.65
C VAL A 575 -29.22 13.51 -28.12
N LYS A 576 -28.64 14.66 -28.43
CA LYS A 576 -28.46 15.12 -29.82
C LYS A 576 -27.17 14.54 -30.38
N TRP A 577 -27.32 13.63 -31.34
CA TRP A 577 -26.19 12.96 -32.01
C TRP A 577 -25.66 13.69 -33.26
N ASP A 578 -26.14 14.92 -33.52
CA ASP A 578 -25.70 15.80 -34.61
C ASP A 578 -24.86 16.95 -34.02
N VAL A 579 -23.62 16.60 -33.63
CA VAL A 579 -22.67 17.51 -32.98
C VAL A 579 -21.58 17.88 -33.98
N LYS A 580 -21.13 19.14 -33.97
CA LYS A 580 -20.09 19.66 -34.89
C LYS A 580 -18.67 19.55 -34.34
N GLU A 581 -18.52 19.43 -33.02
CA GLU A 581 -17.23 19.29 -32.34
C GLU A 581 -17.33 18.15 -31.33
N ILE A 582 -16.31 17.30 -31.26
CA ILE A 582 -16.25 16.21 -30.30
C ILE A 582 -16.06 16.82 -28.90
N MET A 583 -17.08 16.70 -28.05
CA MET A 583 -16.96 17.09 -26.66
C MET A 583 -16.01 16.13 -25.94
N SER A 584 -15.17 16.66 -25.05
CA SER A 584 -14.19 15.87 -24.27
C SER A 584 -14.83 14.99 -23.19
N GLN A 585 -16.15 15.10 -23.02
CA GLN A 585 -16.93 14.48 -21.95
C GLN A 585 -17.95 13.50 -22.55
N HIS A 586 -18.17 12.38 -21.85
CA HIS A 586 -19.20 11.40 -22.19
C HIS A 586 -20.60 11.88 -21.78
N ASN A 587 -21.62 11.24 -22.35
CA ASN A 587 -23.01 11.59 -22.09
C ASN A 587 -23.50 11.17 -20.68
N ILE A 588 -24.51 11.88 -20.19
CA ILE A 588 -25.10 11.71 -18.85
C ILE A 588 -25.71 10.31 -18.65
N TYR A 589 -26.22 9.68 -19.72
CA TYR A 589 -26.79 8.33 -19.63
C TYR A 589 -25.73 7.29 -19.24
N VAL A 590 -24.46 7.49 -19.60
CA VAL A 590 -23.37 6.58 -19.23
C VAL A 590 -23.12 6.63 -17.73
N ASP A 591 -23.12 7.81 -17.13
CA ASP A 591 -23.00 7.96 -15.67
C ASP A 591 -24.23 7.45 -14.94
N ALA A 592 -25.44 7.68 -15.49
CA ALA A 592 -26.67 7.15 -14.93
C ALA A 592 -26.65 5.61 -14.92
N LEU A 593 -26.27 4.99 -16.03
CA LEU A 593 -26.14 3.54 -16.15
C LEU A 593 -25.09 2.99 -15.16
N LEU A 594 -23.93 3.63 -15.06
CA LEU A 594 -22.89 3.20 -14.11
C LEU A 594 -23.32 3.35 -12.66
N LYS A 595 -24.07 4.40 -12.33
CA LYS A 595 -24.65 4.59 -11.00
C LYS A 595 -25.64 3.47 -10.66
N GLU A 596 -26.45 3.03 -11.63
CA GLU A 596 -27.34 1.87 -11.45
C GLU A 596 -26.54 0.57 -11.25
N PHE A 597 -25.41 0.38 -11.95
CA PHE A 597 -24.50 -0.75 -11.69
C PHE A 597 -23.85 -0.69 -10.30
N GLU A 598 -23.44 0.49 -9.82
CA GLU A 598 -22.95 0.67 -8.46
C GLU A 598 -24.04 0.36 -7.41
N GLN A 599 -25.27 0.82 -7.65
CA GLN A 599 -26.41 0.55 -6.78
C GLN A 599 -26.77 -0.93 -6.77
N PHE A 600 -26.72 -1.59 -7.93
CA PHE A 600 -26.86 -3.04 -8.04
C PHE A 600 -25.79 -3.75 -7.21
N ASN A 601 -24.51 -3.37 -7.33
CA ASN A 601 -23.42 -3.97 -6.56
C ASN A 601 -23.61 -3.77 -5.04
N ARG A 602 -24.04 -2.57 -4.60
CA ARG A 602 -24.37 -2.31 -3.19
C ARG A 602 -25.50 -3.21 -2.70
N ARG A 603 -26.60 -3.30 -3.45
CA ARG A 603 -27.74 -4.18 -3.12
C ARG A 603 -27.34 -5.65 -3.10
N LEU A 604 -26.48 -6.08 -4.04
CA LEU A 604 -25.95 -7.44 -4.09
C LEU A 604 -25.13 -7.76 -2.83
N ASN A 605 -24.31 -6.81 -2.37
CA ASN A 605 -23.55 -6.91 -1.13
C ASN A 605 -24.43 -6.87 0.14
N GLU A 606 -25.60 -6.24 0.09
CA GLU A 606 -26.57 -6.32 1.19
C GLU A 606 -27.27 -7.69 1.24
N VAL A 607 -27.58 -8.27 0.07
CA VAL A 607 -28.13 -9.62 -0.02
C VAL A 607 -27.09 -10.67 0.39
N SER A 608 -25.82 -10.47 0.06
CA SER A 608 -24.74 -11.40 0.44
C SER A 608 -24.54 -11.52 1.96
N LYS A 609 -24.92 -10.48 2.72
CA LYS A 609 -24.97 -10.53 4.20
C LYS A 609 -26.08 -11.43 4.74
N ARG A 610 -27.18 -11.58 4.00
CA ARG A 610 -28.33 -12.42 4.41
C ARG A 610 -28.18 -13.86 3.95
N VAL A 611 -27.68 -14.06 2.73
CA VAL A 611 -27.49 -15.37 2.10
C VAL A 611 -26.13 -15.38 1.42
N ARG A 612 -25.32 -16.41 1.67
CA ARG A 612 -24.06 -16.62 0.94
C ARG A 612 -24.37 -16.78 -0.55
N ILE A 613 -23.82 -15.90 -1.39
CA ILE A 613 -23.98 -15.99 -2.86
C ILE A 613 -22.76 -16.72 -3.42
N PRO A 614 -22.91 -17.89 -4.05
CA PRO A 614 -21.79 -18.57 -4.70
C PRO A 614 -21.21 -17.72 -5.84
N LEU A 615 -19.89 -17.81 -6.05
CA LEU A 615 -19.21 -17.11 -7.15
C LEU A 615 -19.84 -17.40 -8.53
N PRO A 616 -20.22 -18.66 -8.87
CA PRO A 616 -20.90 -18.94 -10.14
C PRO A 616 -22.21 -18.16 -10.32
N VAL A 617 -22.96 -17.93 -9.23
CA VAL A 617 -24.21 -17.17 -9.26
C VAL A 617 -23.96 -15.69 -9.47
N SER A 618 -22.98 -15.13 -8.75
CA SER A 618 -22.55 -13.73 -8.93
C SER A 618 -22.10 -13.48 -10.37
N ASN A 619 -21.31 -14.39 -10.93
CA ASN A 619 -20.83 -14.28 -12.32
C ASN A 619 -21.97 -14.29 -13.33
N ILE A 620 -22.97 -15.16 -13.16
CA ILE A 620 -24.14 -15.23 -14.06
C ILE A 620 -25.00 -13.96 -13.95
N LEU A 621 -25.21 -13.44 -12.72
CA LEU A 621 -25.96 -12.20 -12.51
C LEU A 621 -25.28 -11.02 -13.23
N TRP A 622 -23.97 -10.86 -13.02
CA TRP A 622 -23.20 -9.82 -13.69
C TRP A 622 -23.15 -10.02 -15.20
N GLU A 623 -23.00 -11.24 -15.71
CA GLU A 623 -23.07 -11.54 -17.14
C GLU A 623 -24.40 -11.05 -17.75
N HIS A 624 -25.51 -11.34 -17.06
CA HIS A 624 -26.85 -10.94 -17.52
C HIS A 624 -27.07 -9.44 -17.47
N CYS A 625 -26.68 -8.76 -16.38
CA CYS A 625 -26.78 -7.30 -16.27
C CYS A 625 -25.99 -6.59 -17.38
N ILE A 626 -24.77 -7.06 -17.66
CA ILE A 626 -23.91 -6.51 -18.72
C ILE A 626 -24.49 -6.77 -20.10
N ARG A 627 -24.94 -7.99 -20.38
CA ARG A 627 -25.58 -8.35 -21.67
C ARG A 627 -26.80 -7.48 -21.96
N LEU A 628 -27.66 -7.27 -20.95
CA LEU A 628 -28.83 -6.42 -21.08
C LEU A 628 -28.46 -4.94 -21.28
N ALA A 629 -27.46 -4.44 -20.57
CA ALA A 629 -26.97 -3.07 -20.76
C ALA A 629 -26.42 -2.86 -22.18
N ASN A 630 -25.57 -3.77 -22.68
CA ASN A 630 -25.02 -3.70 -24.03
C ASN A 630 -26.11 -3.72 -25.12
N ARG A 631 -27.17 -4.52 -24.93
CA ARG A 631 -28.33 -4.52 -25.84
C ARG A 631 -29.13 -3.23 -25.77
N THR A 632 -29.36 -2.71 -24.57
CA THR A 632 -30.06 -1.43 -24.36
C THR A 632 -29.29 -0.28 -25.03
N ILE A 633 -27.95 -0.29 -24.95
CA ILE A 633 -27.10 0.69 -25.64
C ILE A 633 -27.27 0.59 -27.16
N VAL A 634 -27.23 -0.62 -27.74
CA VAL A 634 -27.44 -0.81 -29.18
C VAL A 634 -28.85 -0.42 -29.62
N GLU A 635 -29.86 -0.73 -28.82
CA GLU A 635 -31.24 -0.30 -29.08
C GLU A 635 -31.38 1.23 -29.01
N GLY A 636 -30.73 1.88 -28.04
CA GLY A 636 -30.64 3.33 -27.95
C GLY A 636 -29.97 3.94 -29.17
N TYR A 637 -28.85 3.38 -29.63
CA TYR A 637 -28.17 3.82 -30.86
C TYR A 637 -28.98 3.56 -32.13
N ALA A 638 -29.74 2.47 -32.18
CA ALA A 638 -30.61 2.16 -33.31
C ALA A 638 -31.81 3.11 -33.40
N ASN A 639 -32.25 3.73 -32.31
CA ASN A 639 -33.37 4.67 -32.31
C ASN A 639 -32.98 6.10 -32.74
N VAL A 640 -31.69 6.36 -32.95
CA VAL A 640 -31.18 7.66 -33.41
C VAL A 640 -31.60 7.91 -34.85
N LYS A 641 -32.20 9.08 -35.13
CA LYS A 641 -32.69 9.43 -36.49
C LYS A 641 -31.65 10.13 -37.37
N LYS A 642 -30.71 10.88 -36.77
CA LYS A 642 -29.65 11.63 -37.45
C LYS A 642 -28.39 11.60 -36.60
N CYS A 643 -27.25 11.31 -37.22
CA CYS A 643 -25.96 11.19 -36.52
C CYS A 643 -24.83 11.74 -37.40
N SER A 644 -24.04 12.68 -36.88
CA SER A 644 -22.84 13.23 -37.52
C SER A 644 -21.63 12.30 -37.33
N ASN A 645 -20.53 12.53 -38.06
CA ASN A 645 -19.31 11.73 -37.90
C ASN A 645 -18.72 11.91 -36.48
N GLU A 646 -18.79 13.12 -35.95
CA GLU A 646 -18.39 13.48 -34.60
C GLU A 646 -19.32 12.83 -33.56
N GLY A 647 -20.63 12.74 -33.84
CA GLY A 647 -21.59 12.02 -33.01
C GLY A 647 -21.32 10.50 -32.95
N ARG A 648 -20.85 9.89 -34.03
CA ARG A 648 -20.42 8.47 -34.05
C ARG A 648 -19.16 8.26 -33.22
N ALA A 649 -18.21 9.19 -33.30
CA ALA A 649 -17.03 9.17 -32.44
C ALA A 649 -17.42 9.31 -30.95
N LEU A 650 -18.44 10.13 -30.65
CA LEU A 650 -18.99 10.25 -29.30
C LEU A 650 -19.64 8.94 -28.81
N MET A 651 -20.40 8.22 -29.65
CA MET A 651 -20.94 6.88 -29.30
C MET A 651 -19.83 5.88 -28.93
N GLN A 652 -18.70 5.95 -29.65
CA GLN A 652 -17.54 5.11 -29.38
C GLN A 652 -16.86 5.51 -28.05
N LEU A 653 -16.72 6.82 -27.78
CA LEU A 653 -16.17 7.33 -26.53
C LEU A 653 -17.05 6.95 -25.34
N ASP A 654 -18.36 7.13 -25.45
CA ASP A 654 -19.34 6.76 -24.42
C ASP A 654 -19.24 5.27 -24.07
N PHE A 655 -19.16 4.41 -25.08
CA PHE A 655 -19.04 2.96 -24.88
C PHE A 655 -17.67 2.59 -24.27
N GLN A 656 -16.58 3.20 -24.72
CA GLN A 656 -15.25 2.98 -24.12
C GLN A 656 -15.21 3.41 -22.65
N GLN A 657 -15.82 4.54 -22.31
CA GLN A 657 -15.91 4.99 -20.92
C GLN A 657 -16.74 4.04 -20.07
N PHE A 658 -17.89 3.59 -20.59
CA PHE A 658 -18.71 2.58 -19.94
C PHE A 658 -17.89 1.33 -19.63
N LEU A 659 -17.15 0.80 -20.62
CA LEU A 659 -16.27 -0.37 -20.43
C LEU A 659 -15.19 -0.11 -19.37
N MET A 660 -14.44 0.99 -19.47
CA MET A 660 -13.35 1.29 -18.53
C MET A 660 -13.81 1.38 -17.07
N LYS A 661 -15.01 1.94 -16.83
CA LYS A 661 -15.58 2.05 -15.48
C LYS A 661 -16.24 0.73 -15.05
N LEU A 662 -16.89 0.00 -15.95
CA LEU A 662 -17.46 -1.33 -15.69
C LEU A 662 -16.37 -2.34 -15.31
N GLU A 663 -15.20 -2.27 -15.98
CA GLU A 663 -14.04 -3.11 -15.69
C GLU A 663 -13.49 -2.96 -14.26
N LYS A 664 -13.76 -1.83 -13.59
CA LYS A 664 -13.42 -1.61 -12.18
C LYS A 664 -14.45 -2.19 -11.21
N LEU A 665 -15.67 -2.45 -11.68
CA LEU A 665 -16.77 -2.97 -10.88
C LEU A 665 -16.90 -4.49 -10.96
N THR A 666 -16.34 -5.12 -12.00
CA THR A 666 -16.49 -6.56 -12.27
C THR A 666 -15.20 -7.24 -12.73
N ASP A 667 -14.95 -8.45 -12.21
CA ASP A 667 -13.82 -9.30 -12.60
C ASP A 667 -14.12 -10.21 -13.81
N ILE A 668 -15.32 -10.12 -14.41
CA ILE A 668 -15.69 -10.96 -15.54
C ILE A 668 -14.84 -10.60 -16.76
N ARG A 669 -14.11 -11.59 -17.27
CA ARG A 669 -13.32 -11.53 -18.50
C ARG A 669 -13.54 -12.81 -19.31
N PRO A 670 -13.85 -12.72 -20.62
CA PRO A 670 -14.12 -11.52 -21.43
C PRO A 670 -15.47 -10.86 -21.10
N ILE A 671 -15.61 -9.56 -21.38
CA ILE A 671 -16.87 -8.83 -21.18
C ILE A 671 -17.92 -9.38 -22.16
N PRO A 672 -19.07 -9.88 -21.67
CA PRO A 672 -20.13 -10.43 -22.51
C PRO A 672 -20.64 -9.41 -23.53
N ASP A 673 -20.85 -9.85 -24.76
CA ASP A 673 -21.46 -9.08 -25.85
C ASP A 673 -20.76 -7.72 -26.13
N LYS A 674 -19.47 -7.58 -25.80
CA LYS A 674 -18.67 -6.38 -26.17
C LYS A 674 -18.58 -6.22 -27.69
N GLU A 675 -18.28 -7.31 -28.40
CA GLU A 675 -18.18 -7.32 -29.87
C GLU A 675 -19.51 -6.94 -30.53
N PHE A 676 -20.63 -7.29 -29.91
CA PHE A 676 -21.97 -6.91 -30.39
C PHE A 676 -22.14 -5.38 -30.45
N VAL A 677 -21.71 -4.64 -29.43
CA VAL A 677 -21.80 -3.17 -29.50
C VAL A 677 -20.75 -2.57 -30.44
N GLU A 678 -19.51 -3.07 -30.38
CA GLU A 678 -18.44 -2.52 -31.22
C GLU A 678 -18.67 -2.75 -32.71
N THR A 679 -19.13 -3.94 -33.11
CA THR A 679 -19.43 -4.25 -34.52
C THR A 679 -20.57 -3.40 -35.03
N TYR A 680 -21.60 -3.13 -34.21
CA TYR A 680 -22.67 -2.21 -34.56
C TYR A 680 -22.18 -0.76 -34.75
N ILE A 681 -21.32 -0.25 -33.86
CA ILE A 681 -20.73 1.09 -34.02
C ILE A 681 -19.83 1.14 -35.27
N LYS A 682 -19.00 0.11 -35.49
CA LYS A 682 -18.13 0.00 -36.68
C LYS A 682 -18.94 -0.10 -37.97
N ALA A 683 -20.15 -0.66 -37.93
CA ALA A 683 -21.04 -0.76 -39.07
C ALA A 683 -21.45 0.61 -39.65
N TYR A 684 -21.38 1.70 -38.85
CA TYR A 684 -21.58 3.06 -39.35
C TYR A 684 -20.47 3.53 -40.33
N TYR A 685 -19.32 2.88 -40.37
CA TYR A 685 -18.18 3.26 -41.21
C TYR A 685 -18.00 2.34 -42.43
N LEU A 686 -18.87 1.34 -42.62
CA LEU A 686 -18.77 0.38 -43.71
C LEU A 686 -19.20 0.98 -45.06
N THR A 687 -18.60 0.46 -46.14
CA THR A 687 -19.01 0.79 -47.52
C THR A 687 -20.27 0.03 -47.94
N GLU A 688 -20.92 0.43 -49.04
CA GLU A 688 -22.16 -0.21 -49.53
C GLU A 688 -22.04 -1.73 -49.74
N ASN A 689 -20.93 -2.18 -50.34
CA ASN A 689 -20.72 -3.60 -50.64
C ASN A 689 -20.42 -4.42 -49.38
N ASP A 690 -19.69 -3.84 -48.42
CA ASP A 690 -19.37 -4.50 -47.16
C ASP A 690 -20.58 -4.55 -46.24
N MET A 691 -21.46 -3.55 -46.29
CA MET A 691 -22.72 -3.52 -45.54
C MET A 691 -23.68 -4.63 -45.97
N GLU A 692 -23.78 -4.92 -47.27
CA GLU A 692 -24.62 -6.04 -47.77
C GLU A 692 -24.11 -7.41 -47.25
N ARG A 693 -22.79 -7.59 -47.15
CA ARG A 693 -22.19 -8.80 -46.57
C ARG A 693 -22.38 -8.85 -45.06
N TRP A 694 -22.14 -7.73 -44.38
CA TRP A 694 -22.26 -7.61 -42.93
C TRP A 694 -23.68 -7.95 -42.44
N ILE A 695 -24.71 -7.44 -43.11
CA ILE A 695 -26.12 -7.73 -42.82
C ILE A 695 -26.43 -9.23 -42.97
N LYS A 696 -25.83 -9.92 -43.95
CA LYS A 696 -26.02 -11.37 -44.16
C LYS A 696 -25.30 -12.22 -43.11
N GLU A 697 -24.16 -11.75 -42.61
CA GLU A 697 -23.34 -12.43 -41.61
C GLU A 697 -23.88 -12.24 -40.18
N HIS A 698 -24.41 -11.07 -39.83
CA HIS A 698 -24.79 -10.73 -38.45
C HIS A 698 -26.31 -10.87 -38.23
N ARG A 699 -26.75 -12.10 -37.93
CA ARG A 699 -28.17 -12.43 -37.64
C ARG A 699 -28.63 -12.09 -36.21
N GLU A 700 -27.75 -11.49 -35.42
CA GLU A 700 -27.98 -11.22 -33.99
C GLU A 700 -28.77 -9.93 -33.75
N TYR A 701 -28.83 -9.04 -34.74
CA TYR A 701 -29.54 -7.76 -34.68
C TYR A 701 -30.99 -7.88 -35.16
N SER A 702 -31.88 -7.10 -34.56
CA SER A 702 -33.28 -7.01 -35.00
C SER A 702 -33.40 -6.37 -36.38
N THR A 703 -34.40 -6.78 -37.17
CA THR A 703 -34.80 -6.13 -38.44
C THR A 703 -34.99 -4.62 -38.28
N LYS A 704 -35.53 -4.18 -37.13
CA LYS A 704 -35.67 -2.73 -36.82
C LYS A 704 -34.31 -2.03 -36.66
N GLN A 705 -33.36 -2.67 -35.96
CA GLN A 705 -32.02 -2.12 -35.74
C GLN A 705 -31.25 -2.01 -37.07
N LEU A 706 -31.30 -3.07 -37.89
CA LEU A 706 -30.68 -3.09 -39.22
C LEU A 706 -31.29 -2.04 -40.16
N THR A 707 -32.63 -1.93 -40.16
CA THR A 707 -33.35 -0.93 -40.98
C THR A 707 -32.96 0.49 -40.58
N ASN A 708 -32.88 0.78 -39.29
CA ASN A 708 -32.49 2.10 -38.80
C ASN A 708 -31.02 2.40 -39.06
N LEU A 709 -30.13 1.42 -38.90
CA LEU A 709 -28.71 1.54 -39.25
C LEU A 709 -28.54 1.93 -40.72
N VAL A 710 -29.23 1.24 -41.65
CA VAL A 710 -29.24 1.56 -43.09
C VAL A 710 -29.79 2.97 -43.34
N ASN A 711 -30.83 3.39 -42.61
CA ASN A 711 -31.43 4.71 -42.77
C ASN A 711 -30.52 5.87 -42.30
N VAL A 712 -29.75 5.67 -41.23
CA VAL A 712 -28.87 6.70 -40.62
C VAL A 712 -27.49 6.73 -41.27
N CYS A 713 -26.91 5.56 -41.54
CA CYS A 713 -25.58 5.44 -42.12
C CYS A 713 -25.51 6.03 -43.54
N LEU A 714 -26.63 5.96 -44.29
CA LEU A 714 -26.68 6.23 -45.72
C LEU A 714 -27.46 7.50 -46.11
N GLY A 715 -27.94 8.28 -45.15
CA GLY A 715 -28.77 9.48 -45.38
C GLY A 715 -28.05 10.64 -46.07
N SER A 716 -26.71 10.68 -46.05
CA SER A 716 -25.90 11.77 -46.58
C SER A 716 -25.05 11.42 -47.81
N HIS A 717 -24.82 10.14 -48.14
CA HIS A 717 -23.79 9.76 -49.12
C HIS A 717 -24.17 8.75 -50.22
N ILE A 718 -25.40 8.22 -50.33
CA ILE A 718 -25.72 7.14 -51.30
C ILE A 718 -27.03 7.34 -52.10
N ASN A 719 -27.06 6.73 -53.28
CA ASN A 719 -28.13 6.76 -54.28
C ASN A 719 -29.40 6.02 -53.81
N LYS A 720 -30.59 6.56 -54.08
CA LYS A 720 -31.90 6.04 -53.62
C LYS A 720 -32.14 4.56 -53.97
N LYS A 721 -31.56 4.08 -55.07
CA LYS A 721 -31.65 2.69 -55.57
C LYS A 721 -30.87 1.68 -54.71
N ALA A 722 -29.71 2.08 -54.19
CA ALA A 722 -28.87 1.24 -53.32
C ALA A 722 -29.54 1.02 -51.95
N ARG A 723 -30.15 2.07 -51.39
CA ARG A 723 -30.95 1.97 -50.16
C ARG A 723 -32.11 0.98 -50.29
N GLN A 724 -32.83 1.00 -51.41
CA GLN A 724 -33.90 0.04 -51.66
C GLN A 724 -33.38 -1.40 -51.79
N LYS A 725 -32.19 -1.61 -52.37
CA LYS A 725 -31.55 -2.93 -52.48
C LYS A 725 -31.17 -3.50 -51.12
N LEU A 726 -30.62 -2.68 -50.22
CA LEU A 726 -30.24 -3.10 -48.86
C LEU A 726 -31.46 -3.39 -47.99
N LEU A 727 -32.52 -2.59 -48.08
CA LEU A 727 -33.78 -2.85 -47.38
C LEU A 727 -34.43 -4.15 -47.87
N ALA A 728 -34.42 -4.42 -49.18
CA ALA A 728 -34.89 -5.70 -49.73
C ALA A 728 -34.05 -6.90 -49.23
N ALA A 729 -32.72 -6.73 -49.06
CA ALA A 729 -31.87 -7.77 -48.51
C ALA A 729 -32.17 -8.07 -47.02
N ILE A 730 -32.61 -7.07 -46.26
CA ILE A 730 -33.07 -7.24 -44.86
C ILE A 730 -34.40 -8.00 -44.83
N ASP A 731 -35.36 -7.64 -45.69
CA ASP A 731 -36.65 -8.33 -45.78
C ASP A 731 -36.51 -9.80 -46.22
N ASP A 732 -35.53 -10.10 -47.09
CA ASP A 732 -35.23 -11.48 -47.52
C ASP A 732 -34.59 -12.34 -46.41
N ILE A 733 -33.98 -11.73 -45.38
CA ILE A 733 -33.44 -12.44 -44.20
C ILE A 733 -34.54 -12.87 -43.25
N ASP A 734 -35.61 -12.05 -43.12
CA ASP A 734 -36.75 -12.31 -42.24
C ASP A 734 -37.75 -13.32 -42.85
N ARG A 735 -37.67 -13.56 -44.17
CA ARG A 735 -38.43 -14.63 -44.80
C ARG A 735 -37.92 -15.99 -44.30
N PRO A 736 -38.77 -16.81 -43.63
CA PRO A 736 -38.39 -18.18 -43.32
C PRO A 736 -38.05 -18.87 -44.63
N LYS A 737 -36.83 -19.42 -44.74
CA LYS A 737 -36.49 -20.32 -45.84
C LYS A 737 -37.55 -21.42 -45.84
N ARG A 738 -38.39 -21.44 -46.87
CA ARG A 738 -39.38 -22.49 -47.11
C ARG A 738 -38.73 -23.85 -47.17
#